data_AF-A0A926MI24-F1
#
_entry.id   AF-A0A926MI24-F1
#
_cell.length_a   1.000
_cell.length_b   1.000
_cell.length_c   1.000
_cell.angle_alpha   90.00
_cell.angle_beta   90.00
_cell.angle_gamma   90.00
#
_symmetry.space_group_name_H-M   'P 1'
#
loop_
_entity.id
_entity.type
_entity.pdbx_description
1 polymer ?
#
loop_
_entity_poly.entity_id
_entity_poly.type
_entity_poly.pdbx_seq_one_letter_code
_entity_poly.pdbx_strand_id
1 'polypeptide(L)'
;MKNHNIKLLNYFSFLIKVLLFSLLSEYTLANDDKIGTVTEINGTIVAINDELEERDLLIHDPFFLNEEIFVTEGSSATIQFNDSTTVIMKELTSINVSEFENSKKNPKLKAELVKGKIIIESGSIAKKDNGEMIVGVTTSSLGLRGTRVDIDLKPSGKSNISLAKDSFGNVGVIEVNSGGQTSNITSTEQVLEISENNETTSRDKTEEEKEEAKSVGETLIKSSKIDEEEIIKQLQQKLQDGNLQDANNDGVVDGSDVEVTKEQITNEKKQNIDFIVENSKDENTEFLSDVINQSDEKSTVEVIEKIIEGKDNLVEGVVENLSDKDNKFLTSSTSEGAGLIKEKIFETIVAKETDKSAAILSKVMAKADDATVASVINNITEKNTNEDSKLSLKVMADFSEKNPEKLETLSQNNADQIEKLTISAVEKAESSKEDADLIAKVVAVANYELVNKVVEEVSKSSTEEKQTLSAQVLKAIVDSNSGKIDIINEDVKDTMIKQTIESAQNQAEGTGVQVSEDMTSIVSDIIVNTDTETGSKMIEELNNSAADKDNDLSLKVISDISEKDTTKLNVLSENNKEQIEKLTETAIKNADASEESAELIAKVVAVSSDELVNKVVEEVSKSSTEEKQTLSAQVMKSIVETNPEKIETLSYKNKETIINQTIEAAKNQAENVIKNDTDLSSVVSKIIINSNENTSLIVLENLNDKSEKTKSSLSLNVFKNLAKEEKFEEKIESISKKSVISENAVEKLIEKSIDDIKDSKDITVVKDIIKKGGEFLSKKIVEIDKKTKNENKSKISKILDNIIKEDPKKAKEIIKKEKKKEIQKKIKKPKKIIEIKDVIDTNISAN
;
A
#
# COMPACT_ATOMS: atom_id res chain seq x y z
N MET A 1 12.81 104.08 9.52
CA MET A 1 13.49 103.15 10.45
C MET A 1 12.65 101.90 10.77
N LYS A 2 12.05 101.22 9.77
CA LYS A 2 11.29 99.96 9.98
C LYS A 2 11.90 98.73 9.28
N ASN A 3 12.83 98.91 8.33
CA ASN A 3 13.44 97.81 7.58
C ASN A 3 14.79 97.29 8.11
N HIS A 4 15.40 97.95 9.11
CA HIS A 4 16.67 97.47 9.69
C HIS A 4 16.45 96.48 10.85
N ASN A 5 15.38 96.64 11.64
CA ASN A 5 15.07 95.76 12.76
C ASN A 5 14.52 94.39 12.32
N ILE A 6 13.89 94.29 11.14
CA ILE A 6 13.37 93.01 10.62
C ILE A 6 14.51 92.13 10.08
N LYS A 7 15.55 92.72 9.47
CA LYS A 7 16.73 91.95 9.04
C LYS A 7 17.59 91.50 10.22
N LEU A 8 17.76 92.32 11.25
CA LEU A 8 18.53 91.92 12.43
C LEU A 8 17.86 90.78 13.22
N LEU A 9 16.51 90.81 13.35
CA LEU A 9 15.74 89.78 14.07
C LEU A 9 15.72 88.43 13.32
N ASN A 10 15.67 88.45 11.99
CA ASN A 10 15.73 87.24 11.17
C ASN A 10 17.14 86.62 11.16
N TYR A 11 18.21 87.42 11.17
CA TYR A 11 19.57 86.90 11.33
C TYR A 11 19.82 86.36 12.75
N PHE A 12 19.26 86.98 13.79
CA PHE A 12 19.39 86.50 15.17
C PHE A 12 18.59 85.22 15.43
N SER A 13 17.40 85.06 14.83
CA SER A 13 16.62 83.82 14.89
C SER A 13 17.28 82.68 14.09
N PHE A 14 17.90 82.99 12.95
CA PHE A 14 18.66 82.02 12.17
C PHE A 14 19.96 81.61 12.89
N LEU A 15 20.66 82.55 13.51
CA LEU A 15 21.86 82.27 14.30
C LEU A 15 21.54 81.44 15.55
N ILE A 16 20.43 81.71 16.26
CA ILE A 16 19.97 80.90 17.42
C ILE A 16 19.52 79.51 16.97
N LYS A 17 18.87 79.36 15.81
CA LYS A 17 18.51 78.03 15.27
C LYS A 17 19.73 77.23 14.83
N VAL A 18 20.73 77.88 14.22
CA VAL A 18 22.01 77.23 13.88
C VAL A 18 22.82 76.90 15.14
N LEU A 19 22.79 77.77 16.17
CA LEU A 19 23.47 77.53 17.45
C LEU A 19 22.78 76.43 18.27
N LEU A 20 21.43 76.34 18.26
CA LEU A 20 20.68 75.22 18.84
C LEU A 20 20.89 73.93 18.05
N PHE A 21 21.01 74.00 16.72
CA PHE A 21 21.28 72.81 15.89
C PHE A 21 22.74 72.34 16.03
N SER A 22 23.69 73.24 16.32
CA SER A 22 25.08 72.88 16.66
C SER A 22 25.27 72.47 18.13
N LEU A 23 24.36 72.84 19.04
CA LEU A 23 24.35 72.37 20.44
C LEU A 23 23.50 71.10 20.65
N LEU A 24 22.68 70.72 19.67
CA LEU A 24 21.91 69.46 19.64
C LEU A 24 22.56 68.39 18.73
N SER A 25 23.68 68.68 18.06
CA SER A 25 24.42 67.70 17.24
C SER A 25 25.59 67.01 17.96
N GLU A 26 25.76 67.24 19.27
CA GLU A 26 26.79 66.57 20.07
C GLU A 26 26.25 65.45 20.99
N TYR A 27 24.98 65.03 20.84
CA TYR A 27 24.42 63.91 21.63
C TYR A 27 23.70 62.85 20.78
N THR A 28 24.27 62.51 19.62
CA THR A 28 23.87 61.29 18.88
C THR A 28 25.07 60.39 18.54
N LEU A 29 26.17 60.49 19.28
CA LEU A 29 27.42 59.77 18.98
C LEU A 29 27.63 58.46 19.76
N ALA A 30 26.71 58.06 20.63
CA ALA A 30 26.90 56.83 21.43
C ALA A 30 26.45 55.53 20.72
N ASN A 31 25.82 55.60 19.53
CA ASN A 31 25.21 54.43 18.90
C ASN A 31 26.02 53.82 17.73
N ASP A 32 27.00 54.55 17.15
CA ASP A 32 27.75 54.06 15.99
C ASP A 32 28.83 53.01 16.35
N ASP A 33 29.23 52.92 17.61
CA ASP A 33 30.25 51.97 18.08
C ASP A 33 29.68 50.72 18.76
N LYS A 34 28.34 50.60 18.89
CA LYS A 34 27.72 49.38 19.43
C LYS A 34 27.87 48.26 18.39
N ILE A 35 28.52 47.17 18.77
CA ILE A 35 28.81 46.05 17.87
C ILE A 35 28.05 44.77 18.22
N GLY A 36 27.46 44.70 19.42
CA GLY A 36 26.61 43.60 19.84
C GLY A 36 26.02 43.76 21.23
N THR A 37 25.41 42.69 21.73
CA THR A 37 24.80 42.59 23.07
C THR A 37 25.10 41.27 23.76
N VAL A 38 25.05 41.29 25.10
CA VAL A 38 25.11 40.06 25.90
C VAL A 38 23.73 39.38 25.90
N THR A 39 23.67 38.10 25.57
CA THR A 39 22.40 37.36 25.45
C THR A 39 22.18 36.36 26.59
N GLU A 40 23.24 35.80 27.14
CA GLU A 40 23.19 34.86 28.27
C GLU A 40 24.36 35.06 29.21
N ILE A 41 24.11 34.95 30.52
CA ILE A 41 25.13 35.06 31.57
C ILE A 41 24.91 33.99 32.64
N ASN A 42 26.00 33.39 33.08
CA ASN A 42 26.09 32.69 34.35
C ASN A 42 27.34 33.19 35.08
N GLY A 43 27.18 33.86 36.22
CA GLY A 43 28.30 34.45 36.97
C GLY A 43 28.61 35.90 36.57
N THR A 44 29.88 36.29 36.57
CA THR A 44 30.34 37.67 36.41
C THR A 44 31.16 37.85 35.14
N ILE A 45 30.82 38.91 34.39
CA ILE A 45 31.46 39.29 33.13
C ILE A 45 31.69 40.79 33.15
N VAL A 46 32.82 41.24 32.62
CA VAL A 46 33.19 42.66 32.56
C VAL A 46 33.58 43.05 31.14
N ALA A 47 33.32 44.31 30.78
CA ALA A 47 33.93 44.96 29.63
C ALA A 47 35.03 45.91 30.11
N ILE A 48 36.14 45.94 29.40
CA ILE A 48 37.31 46.78 29.69
C ILE A 48 37.57 47.66 28.48
N ASN A 49 37.53 48.99 28.67
CA ASN A 49 37.76 49.94 27.58
C ASN A 49 39.27 50.25 27.38
N ASP A 50 39.59 51.06 26.37
CA ASP A 50 40.97 51.48 26.05
C ASP A 50 41.66 52.27 27.19
N GLU A 51 40.88 52.84 28.12
CA GLU A 51 41.37 53.56 29.29
C GLU A 51 41.60 52.63 30.50
N LEU A 52 41.41 51.31 30.32
CA LEU A 52 41.46 50.27 31.36
C LEU A 52 40.39 50.42 32.43
N GLU A 53 39.28 51.09 32.13
CA GLU A 53 38.12 51.13 33.00
C GLU A 53 37.29 49.88 32.81
N GLU A 54 36.97 49.21 33.92
CA GLU A 54 36.14 48.01 33.95
C GLU A 54 34.68 48.39 34.24
N ARG A 55 33.75 47.79 33.50
CA ARG A 55 32.31 47.85 33.78
C ARG A 55 31.73 46.44 33.79
N ASP A 56 30.89 46.16 34.78
CA ASP A 56 30.12 44.91 34.79
C ASP A 56 29.18 44.86 33.58
N LEU A 57 29.03 43.67 33.00
CA LEU A 57 28.09 43.38 31.94
C LEU A 57 26.96 42.51 32.47
N LEU A 58 25.72 42.95 32.23
CA LEU A 58 24.49 42.23 32.53
C LEU A 58 23.81 41.76 31.24
N ILE A 59 22.87 40.83 31.36
CA ILE A 59 22.11 40.31 30.21
C ILE A 59 21.43 41.50 29.50
N HIS A 60 21.52 41.57 28.17
CA HIS A 60 21.09 42.66 27.31
C HIS A 60 21.95 43.93 27.30
N ASP A 61 23.04 43.99 28.06
CA ASP A 61 23.95 45.14 27.94
C ASP A 61 24.65 45.14 26.57
N PRO A 62 24.84 46.31 25.96
CA PRO A 62 25.64 46.44 24.76
C PRO A 62 27.13 46.28 25.08
N PHE A 63 27.87 45.83 24.08
CA PHE A 63 29.32 45.96 24.04
C PHE A 63 29.76 46.69 22.77
N PHE A 64 30.87 47.40 22.89
CA PHE A 64 31.33 48.40 21.94
C PHE A 64 32.64 47.99 21.29
N LEU A 65 32.93 48.59 20.13
CA LEU A 65 34.20 48.39 19.43
C LEU A 65 35.39 48.74 20.34
N ASN A 66 36.47 47.99 20.22
CA ASN A 66 37.70 48.07 21.03
C ASN A 66 37.57 47.69 22.51
N GLU A 67 36.38 47.35 23.02
CA GLU A 67 36.27 46.78 24.37
C GLU A 67 36.84 45.35 24.42
N GLU A 68 37.55 45.03 25.50
CA GLU A 68 37.85 43.65 25.89
C GLU A 68 36.71 43.10 26.76
N ILE A 69 36.07 42.02 26.31
CA ILE A 69 35.03 41.32 27.07
C ILE A 69 35.68 40.17 27.81
N PHE A 70 35.60 40.18 29.13
CA PHE A 70 36.24 39.19 29.99
C PHE A 70 35.23 38.45 30.88
N VAL A 71 35.20 37.12 30.74
CA VAL A 71 34.43 36.20 31.59
C VAL A 71 35.31 35.73 32.73
N THR A 72 34.84 35.92 33.97
CA THR A 72 35.60 35.59 35.18
C THR A 72 35.60 34.08 35.49
N GLU A 73 36.33 33.67 36.54
CA GLU A 73 36.40 32.28 37.01
C GLU A 73 35.01 31.77 37.42
N GLY A 74 34.69 30.50 37.08
CA GLY A 74 33.39 29.89 37.38
C GLY A 74 32.20 30.49 36.61
N SER A 75 32.46 31.38 35.65
CA SER A 75 31.43 32.09 34.89
C SER A 75 31.37 31.66 33.42
N SER A 76 30.28 31.97 32.73
CA SER A 76 30.13 31.78 31.28
C SER A 76 29.23 32.85 30.68
N ALA A 77 29.48 33.23 29.43
CA ALA A 77 28.70 34.23 28.71
C ALA A 77 28.31 33.73 27.32
N THR A 78 27.20 34.23 26.79
CA THR A 78 26.96 34.25 25.34
C THR A 78 26.78 35.70 24.90
N ILE A 79 27.57 36.12 23.93
CA ILE A 79 27.46 37.44 23.31
C ILE A 79 27.06 37.28 21.85
N GLN A 80 26.28 38.23 21.35
CA GLN A 80 25.80 38.21 19.98
C GLN A 80 26.13 39.54 19.30
N PHE A 81 26.78 39.46 18.15
CA PHE A 81 27.11 40.61 17.32
C PHE A 81 25.90 41.03 16.46
N ASN A 82 25.90 42.29 16.02
CA ASN A 82 24.86 42.86 15.17
C ASN A 82 24.78 42.20 13.77
N ASP A 83 25.72 41.32 13.41
CA ASP A 83 25.66 40.51 12.19
C ASP A 83 25.08 39.10 12.41
N SER A 84 24.59 38.82 13.63
CA SER A 84 24.13 37.50 14.11
C SER A 84 25.26 36.48 14.35
N THR A 85 26.52 36.91 14.42
CA THR A 85 27.59 36.05 14.96
C THR A 85 27.35 35.88 16.46
N THR A 86 27.36 34.64 16.94
CA THR A 86 27.17 34.33 18.36
C THR A 86 28.42 33.68 18.91
N VAL A 87 28.91 34.18 20.05
CA VAL A 87 30.11 33.69 20.73
C VAL A 87 29.76 33.23 22.13
N ILE A 88 29.93 31.93 22.38
CA ILE A 88 29.80 31.33 23.70
C ILE A 88 31.20 31.33 24.33
N MET A 89 31.33 32.03 25.45
CA MET A 89 32.57 32.22 26.18
C MET A 89 32.53 31.42 27.48
N LYS A 90 33.54 30.56 27.70
CA LYS A 90 33.69 29.80 28.94
C LYS A 90 34.42 30.65 30.00
N GLU A 91 34.62 30.09 31.18
CA GLU A 91 35.33 30.79 32.26
C GLU A 91 36.73 31.24 31.84
N LEU A 92 37.21 32.31 32.48
CA LEU A 92 38.56 32.87 32.26
C LEU A 92 38.85 33.24 30.79
N THR A 93 37.81 33.57 30.03
CA THR A 93 37.91 33.85 28.59
C THR A 93 37.87 35.34 28.31
N SER A 94 38.77 35.81 27.45
CA SER A 94 38.84 37.22 27.02
C SER A 94 38.85 37.34 25.50
N ILE A 95 37.98 38.18 24.96
CA ILE A 95 37.90 38.51 23.54
C ILE A 95 37.90 40.03 23.35
N ASN A 96 38.65 40.53 22.38
CA ASN A 96 38.63 41.93 21.96
C ASN A 96 38.20 42.04 20.49
N VAL A 97 37.50 43.10 20.11
CA VAL A 97 37.04 43.32 18.73
C VAL A 97 37.63 44.61 18.19
N SER A 98 38.49 44.48 17.18
CA SER A 98 39.27 45.58 16.60
C SER A 98 38.66 46.20 15.34
N GLU A 99 37.80 45.45 14.63
CA GLU A 99 37.10 45.95 13.44
C GLU A 99 35.74 45.27 13.37
N PHE A 100 34.66 46.04 13.25
CA PHE A 100 33.31 45.53 13.01
C PHE A 100 32.57 46.46 12.05
N GLU A 101 32.12 45.91 10.92
CA GLU A 101 31.44 46.63 9.86
C GLU A 101 30.42 45.69 9.22
N ASN A 102 29.14 45.87 9.51
CA ASN A 102 28.06 45.05 8.92
C ASN A 102 27.38 45.75 7.73
N SER A 103 28.16 46.29 6.79
CA SER A 103 27.60 46.87 5.55
C SER A 103 27.45 45.86 4.41
N LYS A 104 26.74 46.29 3.37
CA LYS A 104 26.57 45.53 2.13
C LYS A 104 27.84 45.48 1.27
N LYS A 105 28.71 46.50 1.34
CA LYS A 105 29.84 46.65 0.40
C LYS A 105 31.11 45.96 0.87
N ASN A 106 31.44 46.10 2.15
CA ASN A 106 32.70 45.60 2.70
C ASN A 106 32.47 45.12 4.15
N PRO A 107 31.72 44.02 4.33
CA PRO A 107 31.42 43.49 5.65
C PRO A 107 32.65 42.88 6.30
N LYS A 108 32.95 43.26 7.54
CA LYS A 108 34.16 42.85 8.25
C LYS A 108 33.95 42.63 9.74
N LEU A 109 34.57 41.59 10.29
CA LEU A 109 34.66 41.33 11.72
C LEU A 109 36.05 40.81 12.03
N LYS A 110 36.83 41.56 12.83
CA LYS A 110 38.15 41.15 13.33
C LYS A 110 38.16 41.15 14.84
N ALA A 111 38.20 39.95 15.40
CA ALA A 111 38.30 39.73 16.84
C ALA A 111 39.63 39.05 17.19
N GLU A 112 40.07 39.19 18.43
CA GLU A 112 41.24 38.51 19.00
C GLU A 112 40.80 37.74 20.25
N LEU A 113 41.05 36.43 20.28
CA LEU A 113 40.93 35.62 21.50
C LEU A 113 42.24 35.75 22.29
N VAL A 114 42.19 36.50 23.40
CA VAL A 114 43.37 36.77 24.23
C VAL A 114 43.72 35.57 25.12
N LYS A 115 42.70 34.90 25.69
CA LYS A 115 42.85 33.70 26.51
C LYS A 115 41.50 32.97 26.67
N GLY A 116 41.56 31.69 27.04
CA GLY A 116 40.37 30.90 27.40
C GLY A 116 39.77 30.15 26.21
N LYS A 117 38.49 29.80 26.34
CA LYS A 117 37.78 28.93 25.39
C LYS A 117 36.52 29.61 24.87
N ILE A 118 36.38 29.65 23.54
CA ILE A 118 35.20 30.17 22.86
C ILE A 118 34.65 29.19 21.83
N ILE A 119 33.34 29.25 21.64
CA ILE A 119 32.66 28.64 20.51
C ILE A 119 31.98 29.76 19.72
N ILE A 120 32.26 29.85 18.43
CA ILE A 120 31.70 30.87 17.55
C ILE A 120 30.78 30.20 16.54
N GLU A 121 29.53 30.64 16.47
CA GLU A 121 28.67 30.41 15.32
C GLU A 121 28.65 31.67 14.45
N SER A 122 29.16 31.56 13.22
CA SER A 122 29.35 32.71 12.36
C SER A 122 28.03 33.25 11.80
N GLY A 123 27.86 34.57 11.86
CA GLY A 123 26.72 35.30 11.34
C GLY A 123 26.83 35.65 9.85
N SER A 124 26.10 36.68 9.47
CA SER A 124 25.95 37.13 8.09
C SER A 124 27.23 37.64 7.44
N ILE A 125 28.21 38.17 8.19
CA ILE A 125 29.48 38.63 7.59
C ILE A 125 30.24 37.44 7.02
N ALA A 126 30.44 36.38 7.79
CA ALA A 126 31.20 35.21 7.34
C ALA A 126 30.53 34.40 6.23
N LYS A 127 29.21 34.55 6.06
CA LYS A 127 28.41 33.87 5.04
C LYS A 127 28.31 34.64 3.71
N LYS A 128 28.74 35.90 3.66
CA LYS A 128 28.79 36.70 2.41
C LYS A 128 30.07 36.41 1.63
N ASP A 129 29.97 36.33 0.30
CA ASP A 129 31.12 36.12 -0.59
C ASP A 129 32.21 37.20 -0.47
N ASN A 130 31.80 38.45 -0.21
CA ASN A 130 32.70 39.59 0.01
C ASN A 130 32.98 39.89 1.49
N GLY A 131 32.53 39.01 2.40
CA GLY A 131 32.71 39.18 3.84
C GLY A 131 34.07 38.70 4.33
N GLU A 132 34.62 39.41 5.29
CA GLU A 132 35.88 39.07 5.95
C GLU A 132 35.65 38.92 7.46
N MET A 133 35.57 37.67 7.93
CA MET A 133 35.61 37.36 9.36
C MET A 133 36.97 36.74 9.70
N ILE A 134 37.71 37.36 10.62
CA ILE A 134 39.01 36.91 11.10
C ILE A 134 39.00 36.88 12.62
N VAL A 135 39.45 35.77 13.19
CA VAL A 135 39.68 35.63 14.64
C VAL A 135 41.17 35.38 14.85
N GLY A 136 41.86 36.30 15.47
CA GLY A 136 43.24 36.12 15.89
C GLY A 136 43.33 35.26 17.15
N VAL A 137 44.34 34.40 17.18
CA VAL A 137 44.67 33.52 18.30
C VAL A 137 46.18 33.50 18.42
N THR A 138 46.73 34.23 19.40
CA THR A 138 48.18 34.40 19.62
C THR A 138 48.87 35.12 18.44
N THR A 139 49.73 34.44 17.68
CA THR A 139 50.33 34.97 16.44
C THR A 139 49.70 34.36 15.18
N SER A 140 48.64 33.58 15.35
CA SER A 140 47.90 32.94 14.26
C SER A 140 46.60 33.69 13.97
N SER A 141 46.07 33.58 12.75
CA SER A 141 44.77 34.12 12.39
C SER A 141 43.88 33.06 11.73
N LEU A 142 42.59 33.10 12.06
CA LEU A 142 41.56 32.17 11.61
C LEU A 142 40.57 32.92 10.72
N GLY A 143 40.60 32.68 9.42
CA GLY A 143 39.59 33.14 8.48
C GLY A 143 38.37 32.22 8.54
N LEU A 144 37.23 32.74 9.01
CA LEU A 144 35.98 31.97 9.13
C LEU A 144 35.08 32.21 7.92
N ARG A 145 34.54 31.12 7.34
CA ARG A 145 33.60 31.18 6.21
C ARG A 145 32.38 30.31 6.49
N GLY A 146 31.29 30.94 6.95
CA GLY A 146 29.97 30.34 7.15
C GLY A 146 29.96 29.08 8.00
N THR A 147 30.64 29.09 9.15
CA THR A 147 30.90 27.88 9.94
C THR A 147 30.72 28.08 11.44
N ARG A 148 30.77 26.96 12.18
CA ARG A 148 30.91 26.93 13.63
C ARG A 148 32.32 26.47 14.00
N VAL A 149 32.99 27.20 14.88
CA VAL A 149 34.36 26.92 15.32
C VAL A 149 34.44 26.86 16.85
N ASP A 150 35.17 25.87 17.37
CA ASP A 150 35.60 25.81 18.77
C ASP A 150 37.09 26.16 18.83
N ILE A 151 37.45 27.10 19.71
CA ILE A 151 38.81 27.58 19.93
C ILE A 151 39.11 27.52 21.42
N ASP A 152 40.12 26.74 21.79
CA ASP A 152 40.59 26.59 23.17
C ASP A 152 42.05 27.03 23.26
N LEU A 153 42.27 28.26 23.72
CA LEU A 153 43.58 28.87 23.91
C LEU A 153 44.06 28.64 25.35
N LYS A 154 45.04 27.74 25.50
CA LYS A 154 45.65 27.41 26.79
C LYS A 154 46.57 28.54 27.27
N PRO A 155 46.74 28.72 28.60
CA PRO A 155 47.67 29.69 29.16
C PRO A 155 49.13 29.54 28.70
N SER A 156 49.51 28.35 28.22
CA SER A 156 50.85 28.12 27.66
C SER A 156 51.06 28.76 26.27
N GLY A 157 50.00 29.25 25.63
CA GLY A 157 50.02 29.73 24.24
C GLY A 157 49.71 28.65 23.20
N LYS A 158 49.45 27.41 23.62
CA LYS A 158 48.96 26.34 22.74
C LYS A 158 47.47 26.54 22.47
N SER A 159 47.01 26.31 21.24
CA SER A 159 45.59 26.38 20.92
C SER A 159 45.09 25.13 20.20
N ASN A 160 43.86 24.74 20.53
CA ASN A 160 43.11 23.71 19.82
C ASN A 160 41.98 24.38 19.04
N ILE A 161 41.88 24.10 17.75
CA ILE A 161 40.87 24.68 16.87
C ILE A 161 40.12 23.54 16.19
N SER A 162 38.80 23.55 16.23
CA SER A 162 38.00 22.53 15.58
C SER A 162 36.78 23.09 14.86
N LEU A 163 36.43 22.42 13.76
CA LEU A 163 35.29 22.75 12.90
C LEU A 163 34.05 21.98 13.36
N ALA A 164 32.88 22.60 13.34
CA ALA A 164 31.61 21.95 13.60
C ALA A 164 30.55 22.34 12.56
N LYS A 165 29.50 21.52 12.47
CA LYS A 165 28.28 21.90 11.74
C LYS A 165 27.64 23.09 12.44
N ASP A 166 27.20 24.08 11.66
CA ASP A 166 26.40 25.19 12.18
C ASP A 166 24.95 24.74 12.46
N SER A 167 24.14 25.64 13.04
CA SER A 167 22.73 25.36 13.36
C SER A 167 21.85 25.03 12.14
N PHE A 168 22.37 25.28 10.93
CA PHE A 168 21.72 24.98 9.66
C PHE A 168 22.31 23.71 9.02
N GLY A 169 23.13 22.94 9.73
CA GLY A 169 23.74 21.71 9.25
C GLY A 169 24.87 21.89 8.23
N ASN A 170 25.27 23.12 7.93
CA ASN A 170 26.33 23.40 6.96
C ASN A 170 27.72 23.28 7.60
N VAL A 171 28.69 22.85 6.81
CA VAL A 171 30.11 22.80 7.18
C VAL A 171 30.87 23.74 6.26
N GLY A 172 31.37 24.84 6.82
CA GLY A 172 32.21 25.79 6.11
C GLY A 172 33.68 25.41 6.14
N VAL A 173 34.55 26.43 6.03
CA VAL A 173 36.01 26.26 6.06
C VAL A 173 36.60 27.23 7.08
N ILE A 174 37.61 26.75 7.81
CA ILE A 174 38.49 27.59 8.63
C ILE A 174 39.84 27.65 7.94
N GLU A 175 40.24 28.83 7.49
CA GLU A 175 41.59 29.10 7.00
C GLU A 175 42.48 29.51 8.17
N VAL A 176 43.51 28.73 8.47
CA VAL A 176 44.43 28.96 9.58
C VAL A 176 45.77 29.44 9.04
N ASN A 177 46.12 30.68 9.34
CA ASN A 177 47.41 31.27 9.03
C ASN A 177 48.27 31.29 10.29
N SER A 178 49.32 30.46 10.35
CA SER A 178 50.21 30.33 11.51
C SER A 178 51.66 30.21 11.06
N GLY A 179 52.58 30.97 11.67
CA GLY A 179 54.01 30.92 11.33
C GLY A 179 54.35 31.26 9.86
N GLY A 180 53.48 32.01 9.17
CA GLY A 180 53.60 32.33 7.74
C GLY A 180 53.15 31.20 6.79
N GLN A 181 52.56 30.12 7.33
CA GLN A 181 51.95 29.03 6.56
C GLN A 181 50.43 29.09 6.66
N THR A 182 49.76 28.75 5.56
CA THR A 182 48.29 28.64 5.48
C THR A 182 47.91 27.16 5.48
N SER A 183 46.99 26.79 6.35
CA SER A 183 46.36 25.47 6.42
C SER A 183 44.85 25.61 6.49
N ASN A 184 44.09 24.56 6.15
CA ASN A 184 42.63 24.58 6.20
C ASN A 184 42.11 23.45 7.07
N ILE A 185 41.09 23.74 7.89
CA ILE A 185 40.28 22.74 8.57
C ILE A 185 38.97 22.63 7.80
N THR A 186 38.71 21.44 7.27
CA THR A 186 37.51 21.13 6.48
C THR A 186 36.72 19.93 7.01
N SER A 187 37.28 19.19 7.97
CA SER A 187 36.65 18.01 8.59
C SER A 187 36.10 18.34 9.97
N THR A 188 34.87 17.91 10.25
CA THR A 188 34.22 18.08 11.56
C THR A 188 34.76 17.16 12.65
N GLU A 189 35.54 16.14 12.27
CA GLU A 189 36.16 15.18 13.21
C GLU A 189 37.58 15.58 13.60
N GLN A 190 38.10 16.67 13.02
CA GLN A 190 39.49 17.09 13.16
C GLN A 190 39.64 18.20 14.20
N VAL A 191 40.69 18.11 15.00
CA VAL A 191 41.22 19.21 15.81
C VAL A 191 42.61 19.55 15.30
N LEU A 192 42.81 20.83 14.98
CA LEU A 192 44.12 21.39 14.68
C LEU A 192 44.72 21.94 15.96
N GLU A 193 45.91 21.47 16.30
CA GLU A 193 46.67 21.94 17.45
C GLU A 193 47.78 22.88 16.96
N ILE A 194 47.86 24.08 17.53
CA ILE A 194 48.95 25.04 17.30
C ILE A 194 49.82 25.04 18.55
N SER A 195 51.10 24.75 18.35
CA SER A 195 52.11 24.79 19.41
C SER A 195 52.59 26.22 19.71
N GLU A 196 53.32 26.40 20.81
CA GLU A 196 53.89 27.68 21.24
C GLU A 196 54.87 28.30 20.20
N ASN A 197 55.43 27.46 19.31
CA ASN A 197 56.34 27.88 18.25
C ASN A 197 55.62 28.03 16.89
N ASN A 198 54.29 28.06 16.86
CA ASN A 198 53.45 28.15 15.66
C ASN A 198 53.54 26.94 14.70
N GLU A 199 54.01 25.79 15.18
CA GLU A 199 53.88 24.53 14.42
C GLU A 199 52.48 23.97 14.58
N THR A 200 51.89 23.49 13.48
CA THR A 200 50.54 22.92 13.45
C THR A 200 50.56 21.40 13.32
N THR A 201 49.76 20.72 14.15
CA THR A 201 49.51 19.28 14.07
C THR A 201 48.02 19.01 14.08
N SER A 202 47.62 17.81 13.65
CA SER A 202 46.21 17.42 13.59
C SER A 202 45.97 16.13 14.35
N ARG A 203 44.85 16.05 15.05
CA ARG A 203 44.33 14.83 15.68
C ARG A 203 42.81 14.72 15.49
N ASP A 204 42.27 13.55 15.83
CA ASP A 204 40.83 13.36 15.89
C ASP A 204 40.24 14.04 17.14
N LYS A 205 38.97 14.44 17.06
CA LYS A 205 38.18 14.90 18.21
C LYS A 205 38.01 13.79 19.22
N THR A 206 38.17 14.17 20.49
CA THR A 206 37.86 13.33 21.65
C THR A 206 36.35 13.21 21.84
N GLU A 207 35.90 12.19 22.56
CA GLU A 207 34.47 12.03 22.88
C GLU A 207 33.94 13.18 23.75
N GLU A 208 34.78 13.76 24.62
CA GLU A 208 34.41 14.94 25.42
C GLU A 208 34.13 16.17 24.53
N GLU A 209 34.99 16.44 23.55
CA GLU A 209 34.80 17.52 22.57
C GLU A 209 33.54 17.30 21.70
N LYS A 210 33.16 16.04 21.44
CA LYS A 210 31.92 15.71 20.72
C LYS A 210 30.68 15.92 21.60
N GLU A 211 30.73 15.57 22.88
CA GLU A 211 29.62 15.78 23.81
C GLU A 211 29.39 17.29 24.09
N GLU A 212 30.46 18.07 24.25
CA GLU A 212 30.33 19.53 24.46
C GLU A 212 29.62 20.22 23.29
N ALA A 213 29.88 19.78 22.06
CA ALA A 213 29.24 20.30 20.87
C ALA A 213 27.70 20.13 20.86
N LYS A 214 27.15 19.16 21.62
CA LYS A 214 25.69 18.96 21.71
C LYS A 214 25.00 20.07 22.52
N SER A 215 25.65 20.57 23.56
CA SER A 215 25.12 21.64 24.44
C SER A 215 25.05 23.02 23.77
N VAL A 216 25.78 23.20 22.66
CA VAL A 216 25.84 24.47 21.92
C VAL A 216 24.48 24.83 21.33
N GLY A 217 23.75 23.85 20.78
CA GLY A 217 22.45 24.08 20.17
C GLY A 217 21.44 24.69 21.15
N GLU A 218 21.34 24.13 22.37
CA GLU A 218 20.45 24.64 23.42
C GLU A 218 20.78 26.09 23.80
N THR A 219 22.08 26.42 23.90
CA THR A 219 22.54 27.78 24.21
C THR A 219 22.15 28.76 23.09
N LEU A 220 22.32 28.37 21.83
CA LEU A 220 21.96 29.19 20.67
C LEU A 220 20.44 29.37 20.53
N ILE A 221 19.65 28.36 20.88
CA ILE A 221 18.18 28.49 20.92
C ILE A 221 17.79 29.50 22.00
N LYS A 222 18.35 29.39 23.20
CA LYS A 222 18.06 30.28 24.32
C LYS A 222 18.47 31.73 24.03
N SER A 223 19.61 31.95 23.39
CA SER A 223 20.02 33.29 22.96
C SER A 223 19.11 33.88 21.89
N SER A 224 18.50 33.04 21.05
CA SER A 224 17.71 33.46 19.89
C SER A 224 16.22 33.63 20.17
N LYS A 225 15.63 32.90 21.13
CA LYS A 225 14.19 32.99 21.44
C LYS A 225 13.79 34.42 21.86
N ILE A 226 12.53 34.78 21.61
CA ILE A 226 11.92 36.01 22.12
C ILE A 226 10.87 35.61 23.14
N ASP A 227 11.03 36.07 24.38
CA ASP A 227 10.05 35.95 25.45
C ASP A 227 9.95 37.34 26.10
N GLU A 228 8.98 38.14 25.66
CA GLU A 228 8.81 39.52 26.13
C GLU A 228 8.58 39.59 27.64
N GLU A 229 7.94 38.60 28.26
CA GLU A 229 7.74 38.56 29.72
C GLU A 229 9.05 38.29 30.46
N GLU A 230 9.86 37.36 29.96
CA GLU A 230 11.20 37.11 30.50
C GLU A 230 12.09 38.36 30.38
N ILE A 231 12.08 39.02 29.22
CA ILE A 231 12.84 40.26 28.98
C ILE A 231 12.38 41.36 29.95
N ILE A 232 11.07 41.59 30.08
CA ILE A 232 10.52 42.59 31.02
C ILE A 232 11.00 42.28 32.45
N LYS A 233 10.94 41.03 32.88
CA LYS A 233 11.39 40.63 34.23
C LYS A 233 12.87 40.91 34.44
N GLN A 234 13.72 40.62 33.45
CA GLN A 234 15.15 40.90 33.52
C GLN A 234 15.42 42.42 33.58
N LEU A 235 14.70 43.22 32.79
CA LEU A 235 14.82 44.68 32.79
C LEU A 235 14.28 45.33 34.08
N GLN A 236 13.19 44.81 34.64
CA GLN A 236 12.66 45.25 35.93
C GLN A 236 13.64 44.95 37.07
N GLN A 237 14.35 43.82 37.01
CA GLN A 237 15.41 43.51 37.97
C GLN A 237 16.56 44.53 37.83
N LYS A 238 16.99 44.84 36.60
CA LYS A 238 17.99 45.91 36.37
C LYS A 238 17.55 47.26 36.92
N LEU A 239 16.29 47.62 36.75
CA LEU A 239 15.72 48.85 37.30
C LEU A 239 15.81 48.87 38.83
N GLN A 240 15.43 47.76 39.48
CA GLN A 240 15.49 47.63 40.95
C GLN A 240 16.92 47.69 41.49
N ASP A 241 17.87 47.12 40.76
CA ASP A 241 19.28 47.10 41.13
C ASP A 241 20.00 48.42 40.80
N GLY A 242 19.32 49.37 40.13
CA GLY A 242 19.87 50.67 39.74
C GLY A 242 20.80 50.61 38.52
N ASN A 243 20.71 49.54 37.72
CA ASN A 243 21.57 49.27 36.56
C ASN A 243 20.89 49.52 35.20
N LEU A 244 19.63 49.97 35.17
CA LEU A 244 18.94 50.34 33.94
C LEU A 244 19.38 51.75 33.48
N GLN A 245 19.54 51.94 32.18
CA GLN A 245 19.87 53.23 31.58
C GLN A 245 18.59 54.05 31.30
N ASP A 246 18.73 55.38 31.27
CA ASP A 246 17.70 56.31 30.77
C ASP A 246 17.62 56.18 29.24
N ALA A 247 16.84 55.20 28.80
CA ALA A 247 16.72 54.81 27.39
C ALA A 247 15.86 55.80 26.60
N ASN A 248 14.91 56.46 27.27
CA ASN A 248 14.03 57.43 26.64
C ASN A 248 14.61 58.87 26.62
N ASN A 249 15.70 59.12 27.35
CA ASN A 249 16.40 60.39 27.52
C ASN A 249 15.55 61.51 28.12
N ASP A 250 14.63 61.19 29.02
CA ASP A 250 13.79 62.16 29.74
C ASP A 250 14.40 62.66 31.06
N GLY A 251 15.54 62.08 31.46
CA GLY A 251 16.28 62.41 32.67
C GLY A 251 15.84 61.62 33.91
N VAL A 252 14.93 60.66 33.78
CA VAL A 252 14.38 59.85 34.88
C VAL A 252 14.39 58.37 34.50
N VAL A 253 15.19 57.56 35.19
CA VAL A 253 15.19 56.10 35.01
C VAL A 253 13.97 55.49 35.69
N ASP A 254 12.97 55.06 34.91
CA ASP A 254 11.74 54.44 35.41
C ASP A 254 11.18 53.32 34.51
N GLY A 255 9.91 52.95 34.72
CA GLY A 255 9.26 51.88 33.97
C GLY A 255 9.09 52.18 32.47
N SER A 256 9.15 53.44 32.05
CA SER A 256 9.10 53.80 30.63
C SER A 256 10.38 53.40 29.90
N ASP A 257 11.54 53.43 30.57
CA ASP A 257 12.81 52.93 30.01
C ASP A 257 12.81 51.42 29.83
N VAL A 258 12.10 50.69 30.70
CA VAL A 258 11.91 49.25 30.56
C VAL A 258 11.21 48.94 29.23
N GLU A 259 10.15 49.68 28.89
CA GLU A 259 9.42 49.48 27.65
C GLU A 259 10.26 49.82 26.41
N VAL A 260 10.98 50.95 26.43
CA VAL A 260 11.87 51.35 25.32
C VAL A 260 13.00 50.33 25.13
N THR A 261 13.64 49.89 26.22
CA THR A 261 14.72 48.91 26.18
C THR A 261 14.21 47.54 25.71
N LYS A 262 13.02 47.13 26.16
CA LYS A 262 12.36 45.91 25.70
C LYS A 262 12.15 45.93 24.18
N GLU A 263 11.62 47.03 23.63
CA GLU A 263 11.42 47.16 22.18
C GLU A 263 12.74 47.07 21.41
N GLN A 264 13.82 47.67 21.91
CA GLN A 264 15.16 47.56 21.31
C GLN A 264 15.66 46.11 21.29
N ILE A 265 15.61 45.41 22.43
CA ILE A 265 16.04 44.01 22.54
C ILE A 265 15.20 43.10 21.63
N THR A 266 13.88 43.29 21.64
CA THR A 266 12.97 42.51 20.79
C THR A 266 13.28 42.74 19.31
N ASN A 267 13.58 43.96 18.89
CA ASN A 267 13.97 44.25 17.50
C ASN A 267 15.30 43.58 17.12
N GLU A 268 16.29 43.56 18.00
CA GLU A 268 17.57 42.88 17.77
C GLU A 268 17.39 41.36 17.66
N LYS A 269 16.60 40.77 18.55
CA LYS A 269 16.26 39.34 18.46
C LYS A 269 15.46 39.02 17.20
N LYS A 270 14.54 39.90 16.76
CA LYS A 270 13.84 39.74 15.46
C LYS A 270 14.81 39.74 14.28
N GLN A 271 15.79 40.62 14.26
CA GLN A 271 16.84 40.62 13.21
C GLN A 271 17.65 39.31 13.21
N ASN A 272 17.90 38.73 14.38
CA ASN A 272 18.53 37.43 14.47
C ASN A 272 17.64 36.30 13.93
N ILE A 273 16.36 36.27 14.31
CA ILE A 273 15.43 35.27 13.77
C ILE A 273 15.28 35.43 12.26
N ASP A 274 15.29 36.66 11.74
CA ASP A 274 15.31 36.93 10.31
C ASP A 274 16.51 36.29 9.62
N PHE A 275 17.70 36.39 10.24
CA PHE A 275 18.88 35.69 9.76
C PHE A 275 18.72 34.17 9.81
N ILE A 276 18.12 33.62 10.87
CA ILE A 276 17.85 32.18 11.00
C ILE A 276 16.90 31.70 9.90
N VAL A 277 15.80 32.42 9.65
CA VAL A 277 14.83 32.10 8.58
C VAL A 277 15.50 32.14 7.21
N GLU A 278 16.32 33.16 6.93
CA GLU A 278 16.99 33.29 5.63
C GLU A 278 18.00 32.17 5.34
N ASN A 279 18.61 31.60 6.38
CA ASN A 279 19.60 30.52 6.26
C ASN A 279 18.99 29.11 6.42
N SER A 280 17.71 29.02 6.78
CA SER A 280 16.98 27.76 6.85
C SER A 280 16.55 27.28 5.46
N LYS A 281 16.42 25.96 5.33
CA LYS A 281 16.04 25.19 4.15
C LYS A 281 15.05 24.10 4.57
N ASP A 282 14.36 23.51 3.60
CA ASP A 282 13.31 22.50 3.85
C ASP A 282 13.84 21.27 4.60
N GLU A 283 15.12 20.96 4.46
CA GLU A 283 15.80 19.81 5.05
C GLU A 283 16.37 20.06 6.46
N ASN A 284 16.34 21.29 6.98
CA ASN A 284 17.00 21.67 8.24
C ASN A 284 16.18 22.62 9.13
N THR A 285 14.85 22.50 9.11
CA THR A 285 13.94 23.37 9.87
C THR A 285 13.96 23.15 11.39
N GLU A 286 14.68 22.16 11.91
CA GLU A 286 14.65 21.77 13.33
C GLU A 286 15.07 22.92 14.26
N PHE A 287 16.21 23.55 14.01
CA PHE A 287 16.71 24.67 14.82
C PHE A 287 15.78 25.88 14.79
N LEU A 288 15.29 26.28 13.61
CA LEU A 288 14.30 27.35 13.48
C LEU A 288 13.02 27.01 14.27
N SER A 289 12.57 25.76 14.19
CA SER A 289 11.38 25.31 14.91
C SER A 289 11.58 25.31 16.42
N ASP A 290 12.79 25.00 16.92
CA ASP A 290 13.11 25.09 18.35
C ASP A 290 13.12 26.52 18.86
N VAL A 291 13.68 27.45 18.07
CA VAL A 291 13.65 28.89 18.39
C VAL A 291 12.21 29.39 18.45
N ILE A 292 11.37 29.03 17.47
CA ILE A 292 9.94 29.38 17.46
C ILE A 292 9.24 28.74 18.67
N ASN A 293 9.47 27.46 18.94
CA ASN A 293 8.78 26.73 20.00
C ASN A 293 9.10 27.25 21.41
N GLN A 294 10.30 27.79 21.62
CA GLN A 294 10.70 28.41 22.87
C GLN A 294 10.37 29.91 22.96
N SER A 295 9.92 30.52 21.86
CA SER A 295 9.51 31.92 21.86
C SER A 295 8.06 32.08 22.36
N ASP A 296 7.72 33.29 22.77
CA ASP A 296 6.36 33.67 23.06
C ASP A 296 5.48 33.62 21.81
N GLU A 297 4.18 33.62 22.05
CA GLU A 297 3.20 33.42 21.00
C GLU A 297 3.17 34.58 19.99
N LYS A 298 3.33 35.82 20.46
CA LYS A 298 3.33 37.01 19.60
C LYS A 298 4.48 36.94 18.59
N SER A 299 5.67 36.56 19.06
CA SER A 299 6.84 36.37 18.22
C SER A 299 6.67 35.19 17.28
N THR A 300 6.08 34.09 17.76
CA THR A 300 5.74 32.93 16.92
C THR A 300 4.84 33.32 15.75
N VAL A 301 3.79 34.11 16.02
CA VAL A 301 2.86 34.64 15.01
C VAL A 301 3.60 35.43 13.94
N GLU A 302 4.42 36.41 14.34
CA GLU A 302 5.14 37.28 13.41
C GLU A 302 6.15 36.49 12.56
N VAL A 303 6.89 35.56 13.17
CA VAL A 303 7.90 34.75 12.48
C VAL A 303 7.24 33.81 11.47
N ILE A 304 6.15 33.15 11.84
CA ILE A 304 5.42 32.26 10.93
C ILE A 304 4.80 33.04 9.78
N GLU A 305 4.20 34.22 10.05
CA GLU A 305 3.67 35.08 8.98
C GLU A 305 4.76 35.44 7.96
N LYS A 306 5.96 35.81 8.44
CA LYS A 306 7.10 36.08 7.58
C LYS A 306 7.56 34.85 6.79
N ILE A 307 7.56 33.66 7.40
CA ILE A 307 7.88 32.42 6.70
C ILE A 307 6.88 32.18 5.56
N ILE A 308 5.58 32.36 5.80
CA ILE A 308 4.54 32.20 4.78
C ILE A 308 4.74 33.20 3.63
N GLU A 309 5.08 34.46 3.93
CA GLU A 309 5.21 35.53 2.92
C GLU A 309 6.52 35.47 2.11
N GLY A 310 7.62 35.01 2.71
CA GLY A 310 8.96 35.08 2.11
C GLY A 310 9.68 33.76 1.87
N LYS A 311 9.31 32.69 2.58
CA LYS A 311 9.99 31.38 2.60
C LYS A 311 8.98 30.24 2.79
N ASP A 312 7.92 30.25 1.99
CA ASP A 312 6.79 29.34 2.13
C ASP A 312 7.20 27.85 2.09
N ASN A 313 8.32 27.53 1.44
CA ASN A 313 8.94 26.19 1.37
C ASN A 313 9.26 25.61 2.76
N LEU A 314 9.55 26.48 3.75
CA LEU A 314 9.82 26.05 5.12
C LEU A 314 8.56 25.69 5.91
N VAL A 315 7.36 26.09 5.46
CA VAL A 315 6.11 25.95 6.24
C VAL A 315 5.86 24.50 6.64
N GLU A 316 5.94 23.55 5.70
CA GLU A 316 5.70 22.14 6.00
C GLU A 316 6.70 21.58 7.03
N GLY A 317 7.99 21.84 6.84
CA GLY A 317 9.03 21.38 7.77
C GLY A 317 8.94 22.04 9.15
N VAL A 318 8.56 23.31 9.24
CA VAL A 318 8.36 24.00 10.52
C VAL A 318 7.12 23.47 11.24
N VAL A 319 6.00 23.33 10.54
CA VAL A 319 4.73 22.83 11.11
C VAL A 319 4.85 21.38 11.55
N GLU A 320 5.58 20.54 10.79
CA GLU A 320 5.87 19.17 11.18
C GLU A 320 6.61 19.11 12.51
N ASN A 321 7.71 19.86 12.66
CA ASN A 321 8.51 19.91 13.88
C ASN A 321 7.76 20.52 15.08
N LEU A 322 6.98 21.58 14.85
CA LEU A 322 6.17 22.21 15.90
C LEU A 322 5.04 21.29 16.36
N SER A 323 4.46 20.52 15.43
CA SER A 323 3.49 19.49 15.77
C SER A 323 4.14 18.39 16.59
N ASP A 324 5.34 17.90 16.25
CA ASP A 324 6.06 16.92 17.06
C ASP A 324 6.31 17.40 18.50
N LYS A 325 6.48 18.71 18.69
CA LYS A 325 6.76 19.37 19.98
C LYS A 325 5.50 19.82 20.76
N ASP A 326 4.30 19.48 20.29
CA ASP A 326 3.03 19.90 20.91
C ASP A 326 2.91 21.42 21.08
N ASN A 327 3.42 22.18 20.11
CA ASN A 327 3.47 23.63 20.19
C ASN A 327 2.05 24.22 20.38
N LYS A 328 1.86 24.96 21.47
CA LYS A 328 0.55 25.51 21.87
C LYS A 328 -0.03 26.49 20.87
N PHE A 329 0.81 27.29 20.20
CA PHE A 329 0.35 28.20 19.15
C PHE A 329 -0.34 27.41 18.06
N LEU A 330 0.29 26.34 17.55
CA LEU A 330 -0.28 25.52 16.48
C LEU A 330 -1.50 24.73 16.93
N THR A 331 -1.52 24.18 18.15
CA THR A 331 -2.53 23.20 18.58
C THR A 331 -3.75 23.78 19.26
N SER A 332 -3.62 24.79 20.12
CA SER A 332 -4.72 25.19 21.01
C SER A 332 -4.85 26.68 21.29
N SER A 333 -3.99 27.52 20.70
CA SER A 333 -4.04 28.94 21.05
C SER A 333 -5.24 29.68 20.45
N THR A 334 -5.75 30.62 21.25
CA THR A 334 -6.87 31.52 20.97
C THR A 334 -6.48 33.00 21.07
N SER A 335 -5.18 33.33 21.00
CA SER A 335 -4.75 34.72 21.03
C SER A 335 -5.25 35.50 19.81
N GLU A 336 -5.28 36.83 19.93
CA GLU A 336 -5.70 37.71 18.84
C GLU A 336 -4.77 37.52 17.63
N GLY A 337 -5.34 37.21 16.47
CA GLY A 337 -4.58 36.96 15.23
C GLY A 337 -4.12 35.51 15.03
N ALA A 338 -4.03 34.68 16.08
CA ALA A 338 -3.56 33.29 15.95
C ALA A 338 -4.40 32.44 14.98
N GLY A 339 -5.73 32.60 15.02
CA GLY A 339 -6.64 31.90 14.10
C GLY A 339 -6.37 32.20 12.63
N LEU A 340 -6.09 33.47 12.30
CA LEU A 340 -5.80 33.90 10.92
C LEU A 340 -4.47 33.33 10.42
N ILE A 341 -3.45 33.29 11.29
CA ILE A 341 -2.15 32.72 10.90
C ILE A 341 -2.23 31.20 10.77
N LYS A 342 -2.89 30.49 11.70
CA LYS A 342 -3.17 29.04 11.56
C LYS A 342 -3.87 28.73 10.24
N GLU A 343 -4.87 29.53 9.90
CA GLU A 343 -5.58 29.40 8.64
C GLU A 343 -4.62 29.57 7.44
N LYS A 344 -3.81 30.65 7.38
CA LYS A 344 -2.79 30.83 6.33
C LYS A 344 -1.78 29.66 6.27
N ILE A 345 -1.38 29.09 7.42
CA ILE A 345 -0.51 27.91 7.47
C ILE A 345 -1.17 26.74 6.74
N PHE A 346 -2.41 26.41 7.14
CA PHE A 346 -3.12 25.27 6.58
C PHE A 346 -3.47 25.48 5.11
N GLU A 347 -3.86 26.69 4.70
CA GLU A 347 -4.02 27.08 3.29
C GLU A 347 -2.73 26.82 2.50
N THR A 348 -1.57 27.20 3.04
CA THR A 348 -0.29 27.02 2.36
C THR A 348 0.04 25.53 2.18
N ILE A 349 -0.18 24.71 3.21
CA ILE A 349 0.06 23.26 3.14
C ILE A 349 -0.91 22.60 2.14
N VAL A 350 -2.20 22.95 2.21
CA VAL A 350 -3.25 22.45 1.31
C VAL A 350 -3.01 22.89 -0.12
N ALA A 351 -2.50 24.10 -0.38
CA ALA A 351 -2.19 24.55 -1.73
C ALA A 351 -0.97 23.84 -2.34
N LYS A 352 -0.05 23.33 -1.51
CA LYS A 352 1.17 22.64 -1.97
C LYS A 352 0.96 21.18 -2.31
N GLU A 353 0.13 20.48 -1.54
CA GLU A 353 -0.19 19.06 -1.72
C GLU A 353 1.02 18.16 -2.00
N THR A 354 2.10 18.37 -1.24
CA THR A 354 3.26 17.48 -1.28
C THR A 354 2.88 16.08 -0.76
N ASP A 355 3.79 15.13 -0.94
CA ASP A 355 3.67 13.80 -0.36
C ASP A 355 3.62 13.80 1.18
N LYS A 356 4.04 14.91 1.81
CA LYS A 356 4.02 15.09 3.28
C LYS A 356 2.76 15.78 3.80
N SER A 357 2.05 16.56 2.97
CA SER A 357 0.96 17.43 3.43
C SER A 357 -0.10 16.66 4.23
N ALA A 358 -0.51 15.48 3.77
CA ALA A 358 -1.51 14.66 4.47
C ALA A 358 -1.05 14.22 5.88
N ALA A 359 0.20 13.77 5.98
CA ALA A 359 0.78 13.33 7.25
C ALA A 359 0.96 14.49 8.23
N ILE A 360 1.33 15.68 7.74
CA ILE A 360 1.48 16.88 8.57
C ILE A 360 0.12 17.32 9.12
N LEU A 361 -0.90 17.45 8.25
CA LEU A 361 -2.24 17.87 8.68
C LEU A 361 -2.87 16.87 9.66
N SER A 362 -2.73 15.57 9.40
CA SER A 362 -3.12 14.50 10.33
C SER A 362 -2.42 14.62 11.69
N LYS A 363 -1.10 14.88 11.70
CA LYS A 363 -0.32 15.07 12.94
C LYS A 363 -0.79 16.31 13.72
N VAL A 364 -1.10 17.41 13.03
CA VAL A 364 -1.69 18.60 13.66
C VAL A 364 -3.04 18.27 14.28
N MET A 365 -3.94 17.63 13.54
CA MET A 365 -5.28 17.24 14.03
C MET A 365 -5.22 16.35 15.27
N ALA A 366 -4.18 15.50 15.39
CA ALA A 366 -3.99 14.59 16.52
C ALA A 366 -3.82 15.33 17.85
N LYS A 367 -3.11 16.46 17.82
CA LYS A 367 -2.70 17.22 19.01
C LYS A 367 -3.52 18.49 19.22
N ALA A 368 -4.26 18.90 18.20
CA ALA A 368 -5.06 20.12 18.18
C ALA A 368 -6.36 20.04 19.00
N ASP A 369 -6.84 21.22 19.39
CA ASP A 369 -8.19 21.42 19.89
C ASP A 369 -9.24 21.37 18.76
N ASP A 370 -10.51 21.28 19.14
CA ASP A 370 -11.61 21.08 18.19
C ASP A 370 -11.76 22.24 17.20
N ALA A 371 -11.44 23.47 17.62
CA ALA A 371 -11.48 24.67 16.77
C ALA A 371 -10.38 24.65 15.71
N THR A 372 -9.17 24.24 16.08
CA THR A 372 -8.05 24.10 15.15
C THR A 372 -8.27 22.93 14.21
N VAL A 373 -8.80 21.79 14.68
CA VAL A 373 -9.22 20.67 13.82
C VAL A 373 -10.25 21.13 12.79
N ALA A 374 -11.27 21.89 13.21
CA ALA A 374 -12.25 22.45 12.29
C ALA A 374 -11.61 23.38 11.25
N SER A 375 -10.63 24.20 11.64
CA SER A 375 -9.86 25.04 10.71
C SER A 375 -9.08 24.20 9.69
N VAL A 376 -8.40 23.14 10.11
CA VAL A 376 -7.69 22.22 9.20
C VAL A 376 -8.68 21.60 8.19
N ILE A 377 -9.81 21.08 8.69
CA ILE A 377 -10.84 20.45 7.84
C ILE A 377 -11.44 21.47 6.87
N ASN A 378 -11.76 22.68 7.31
CA ASN A 378 -12.28 23.73 6.43
C ASN A 378 -11.28 24.09 5.32
N ASN A 379 -9.99 24.13 5.63
CA ASN A 379 -8.98 24.39 4.62
C ASN A 379 -8.89 23.27 3.58
N ILE A 380 -8.88 22.01 4.02
CA ILE A 380 -8.88 20.84 3.13
C ILE A 380 -10.12 20.80 2.25
N THR A 381 -11.29 21.14 2.79
CA THR A 381 -12.59 20.88 2.15
C THR A 381 -13.17 22.06 1.38
N GLU A 382 -12.91 23.31 1.80
CA GLU A 382 -13.50 24.51 1.19
C GLU A 382 -12.48 25.41 0.50
N LYS A 383 -11.22 25.40 0.95
CA LYS A 383 -10.17 26.29 0.43
C LYS A 383 -9.18 25.61 -0.51
N ASN A 384 -9.26 24.29 -0.61
CA ASN A 384 -8.53 23.56 -1.61
C ASN A 384 -9.08 23.87 -3.01
N THR A 385 -8.25 24.50 -3.83
CA THR A 385 -8.62 24.89 -5.20
C THR A 385 -8.33 23.81 -6.24
N ASN A 386 -7.67 22.71 -5.85
CA ASN A 386 -7.43 21.56 -6.71
C ASN A 386 -8.64 20.62 -6.69
N GLU A 387 -9.46 20.67 -7.75
CA GLU A 387 -10.66 19.84 -7.87
C GLU A 387 -10.35 18.33 -7.94
N ASP A 388 -9.16 17.94 -8.40
CA ASP A 388 -8.74 16.54 -8.51
C ASP A 388 -7.98 16.05 -7.27
N SER A 389 -7.91 16.87 -6.22
CA SER A 389 -7.16 16.54 -5.02
C SER A 389 -7.75 15.35 -4.27
N LYS A 390 -6.87 14.38 -3.95
CA LYS A 390 -7.14 13.28 -3.01
C LYS A 390 -6.68 13.59 -1.58
N LEU A 391 -6.38 14.86 -1.27
CA LEU A 391 -5.83 15.24 0.03
C LEU A 391 -6.78 14.93 1.19
N SER A 392 -8.08 15.19 1.04
CA SER A 392 -9.11 14.86 2.04
C SER A 392 -9.10 13.37 2.39
N LEU A 393 -9.08 12.51 1.36
CA LEU A 393 -9.02 11.07 1.51
C LEU A 393 -7.74 10.61 2.22
N LYS A 394 -6.58 11.14 1.80
CA LYS A 394 -5.28 10.81 2.41
C LYS A 394 -5.19 11.28 3.86
N VAL A 395 -5.66 12.49 4.17
CA VAL A 395 -5.67 13.01 5.55
C VAL A 395 -6.58 12.16 6.43
N MET A 396 -7.80 11.85 5.98
CA MET A 396 -8.73 11.02 6.74
C MET A 396 -8.14 9.63 7.01
N ALA A 397 -7.58 8.97 5.98
CA ALA A 397 -6.97 7.65 6.13
C ALA A 397 -5.74 7.65 7.05
N ASP A 398 -4.82 8.62 6.89
CA ASP A 398 -3.63 8.73 7.74
C ASP A 398 -4.02 9.05 9.20
N PHE A 399 -5.01 9.92 9.38
CA PHE A 399 -5.51 10.30 10.70
C PHE A 399 -6.20 9.13 11.41
N SER A 400 -7.03 8.37 10.69
CA SER A 400 -7.63 7.14 11.19
C SER A 400 -6.58 6.11 11.59
N GLU A 401 -5.59 5.86 10.74
CA GLU A 401 -4.56 4.84 10.98
C GLU A 401 -3.66 5.18 12.16
N LYS A 402 -3.21 6.44 12.27
CA LYS A 402 -2.24 6.86 13.28
C LYS A 402 -2.87 7.35 14.58
N ASN A 403 -4.10 7.86 14.55
CA ASN A 403 -4.72 8.54 15.69
C ASN A 403 -6.19 8.10 15.95
N PRO A 404 -6.49 6.79 16.03
CA PRO A 404 -7.86 6.28 16.13
C PRO A 404 -8.62 6.75 17.38
N GLU A 405 -7.94 6.89 18.53
CA GLU A 405 -8.58 7.37 19.78
C GLU A 405 -9.03 8.84 19.68
N LYS A 406 -8.22 9.67 19.02
CA LYS A 406 -8.56 11.08 18.77
C LYS A 406 -9.68 11.19 17.75
N LEU A 407 -9.67 10.37 16.70
CA LEU A 407 -10.77 10.29 15.74
C LEU A 407 -12.08 9.89 16.41
N GLU A 408 -12.07 8.92 17.32
CA GLU A 408 -13.25 8.53 18.09
C GLU A 408 -13.80 9.71 18.91
N THR A 409 -12.91 10.43 19.60
CA THR A 409 -13.29 11.61 20.39
C THR A 409 -13.89 12.71 19.52
N LEU A 410 -13.29 12.99 18.36
CA LEU A 410 -13.78 14.00 17.43
C LEU A 410 -15.09 13.60 16.76
N SER A 411 -15.30 12.31 16.50
CA SER A 411 -16.56 11.80 15.96
C SER A 411 -17.73 12.01 16.93
N GLN A 412 -17.45 12.14 18.23
CA GLN A 412 -18.47 12.42 19.27
C GLN A 412 -18.64 13.91 19.54
N ASN A 413 -17.54 14.67 19.66
CA ASN A 413 -17.59 16.08 20.09
C ASN A 413 -17.58 17.09 18.93
N ASN A 414 -17.19 16.65 17.73
CA ASN A 414 -17.02 17.49 16.55
C ASN A 414 -17.55 16.78 15.28
N ALA A 415 -18.68 16.07 15.44
CA ALA A 415 -19.26 15.17 14.43
C ALA A 415 -19.44 15.85 13.08
N ASP A 416 -19.97 17.09 13.06
CA ASP A 416 -20.20 17.85 11.82
C ASP A 416 -18.91 18.04 10.99
N GLN A 417 -17.76 18.24 11.66
CA GLN A 417 -16.49 18.43 10.97
C GLN A 417 -15.93 17.10 10.44
N ILE A 418 -16.02 16.03 11.23
CA ILE A 418 -15.62 14.69 10.78
C ILE A 418 -16.51 14.21 9.63
N GLU A 419 -17.81 14.49 9.68
CA GLU A 419 -18.74 14.22 8.58
C GLU A 419 -18.34 15.00 7.33
N LYS A 420 -18.06 16.30 7.47
CA LYS A 420 -17.60 17.15 6.36
C LYS A 420 -16.32 16.61 5.70
N LEU A 421 -15.33 16.21 6.51
CA LEU A 421 -14.11 15.59 6.01
C LEU A 421 -14.41 14.25 5.32
N THR A 422 -15.31 13.45 5.88
CA THR A 422 -15.72 12.14 5.34
C THR A 422 -16.38 12.28 3.97
N ILE A 423 -17.35 13.20 3.83
CA ILE A 423 -18.02 13.49 2.55
C ILE A 423 -16.97 13.89 1.52
N SER A 424 -16.12 14.88 1.84
CA SER A 424 -15.06 15.32 0.92
C SER A 424 -14.06 14.23 0.58
N ALA A 425 -13.71 13.34 1.52
CA ALA A 425 -12.80 12.22 1.27
C ALA A 425 -13.40 11.21 0.27
N VAL A 426 -14.66 10.83 0.48
CA VAL A 426 -15.33 9.82 -0.36
C VAL A 426 -15.72 10.39 -1.73
N GLU A 427 -16.18 11.64 -1.79
CA GLU A 427 -16.48 12.32 -3.07
C GLU A 427 -15.24 12.50 -3.95
N LYS A 428 -14.02 12.50 -3.39
CA LYS A 428 -12.76 12.55 -4.14
C LYS A 428 -12.16 11.18 -4.46
N ALA A 429 -12.71 10.10 -3.89
CA ALA A 429 -12.27 8.75 -4.21
C ALA A 429 -12.70 8.34 -5.62
N GLU A 430 -11.80 7.73 -6.37
CA GLU A 430 -12.07 7.10 -7.66
C GLU A 430 -12.37 5.60 -7.46
N SER A 431 -12.92 4.97 -8.50
CA SER A 431 -13.05 3.52 -8.57
C SER A 431 -11.71 2.82 -8.83
N SER A 432 -10.75 3.02 -7.93
CA SER A 432 -9.46 2.35 -7.91
C SER A 432 -9.28 1.53 -6.63
N LYS A 433 -8.45 0.48 -6.72
CA LYS A 433 -8.08 -0.31 -5.54
C LYS A 433 -7.40 0.56 -4.47
N GLU A 434 -6.51 1.47 -4.88
CA GLU A 434 -5.76 2.32 -3.96
C GLU A 434 -6.68 3.20 -3.11
N ASP A 435 -7.69 3.82 -3.73
CA ASP A 435 -8.63 4.69 -3.01
C ASP A 435 -9.59 3.86 -2.13
N ALA A 436 -10.04 2.70 -2.62
CA ALA A 436 -10.84 1.78 -1.82
C ALA A 436 -10.08 1.27 -0.57
N ASP A 437 -8.78 0.99 -0.70
CA ASP A 437 -7.91 0.61 0.42
C ASP A 437 -7.79 1.76 1.45
N LEU A 438 -7.71 3.03 1.01
CA LEU A 438 -7.71 4.18 1.92
C LEU A 438 -9.04 4.33 2.67
N ILE A 439 -10.18 4.13 2.00
CA ILE A 439 -11.50 4.13 2.64
C ILE A 439 -11.62 2.98 3.65
N ALA A 440 -11.16 1.78 3.29
CA ALA A 440 -11.20 0.61 4.16
C ALA A 440 -10.36 0.81 5.43
N LYS A 441 -9.21 1.51 5.35
CA LYS A 441 -8.42 1.90 6.53
C LYS A 441 -9.22 2.73 7.52
N VAL A 442 -10.05 3.67 7.03
CA VAL A 442 -10.94 4.47 7.89
C VAL A 442 -11.97 3.56 8.56
N VAL A 443 -12.65 2.72 7.78
CA VAL A 443 -13.69 1.79 8.27
C VAL A 443 -13.14 0.81 9.32
N ALA A 444 -11.91 0.34 9.15
CA ALA A 444 -11.28 -0.65 10.02
C ALA A 444 -11.19 -0.20 11.49
N VAL A 445 -10.99 1.11 11.74
CA VAL A 445 -10.83 1.68 13.08
C VAL A 445 -12.02 2.51 13.56
N ALA A 446 -12.87 2.99 12.64
CA ALA A 446 -14.03 3.83 12.95
C ALA A 446 -15.09 3.12 13.82
N ASN A 447 -15.82 3.87 14.64
CA ASN A 447 -16.98 3.37 15.37
C ASN A 447 -18.19 3.12 14.45
N TYR A 448 -19.27 2.58 15.02
CA TYR A 448 -20.50 2.27 14.30
C TYR A 448 -21.05 3.46 13.50
N GLU A 449 -21.11 4.65 14.10
CA GLU A 449 -21.68 5.84 13.48
C GLU A 449 -20.85 6.31 12.27
N LEU A 450 -19.53 6.42 12.46
CA LEU A 450 -18.62 6.83 11.40
C LEU A 450 -18.49 5.78 10.29
N VAL A 451 -18.46 4.47 10.61
CA VAL A 451 -18.50 3.40 9.59
C VAL A 451 -19.72 3.56 8.70
N ASN A 452 -20.90 3.73 9.31
CA ASN A 452 -22.15 3.89 8.57
C ASN A 452 -22.16 5.17 7.73
N LYS A 453 -21.60 6.27 8.24
CA LYS A 453 -21.46 7.52 7.48
C LYS A 453 -20.54 7.34 6.27
N VAL A 454 -19.38 6.71 6.44
CA VAL A 454 -18.42 6.46 5.35
C VAL A 454 -19.08 5.63 4.25
N VAL A 455 -19.66 4.48 4.59
CA VAL A 455 -20.25 3.57 3.59
C VAL A 455 -21.54 4.12 2.97
N GLU A 456 -22.30 4.94 3.69
CA GLU A 456 -23.43 5.69 3.11
C GLU A 456 -22.94 6.64 2.01
N GLU A 457 -21.90 7.44 2.27
CA GLU A 457 -21.33 8.34 1.26
C GLU A 457 -20.70 7.58 0.09
N VAL A 458 -20.13 6.39 0.34
CA VAL A 458 -19.63 5.51 -0.74
C VAL A 458 -20.80 5.08 -1.63
N SER A 459 -21.90 4.64 -1.03
CA SER A 459 -23.09 4.21 -1.79
C SER A 459 -23.69 5.35 -2.63
N LYS A 460 -23.68 6.60 -2.12
CA LYS A 460 -24.12 7.79 -2.87
C LYS A 460 -23.16 8.13 -4.01
N SER A 461 -21.86 8.01 -3.75
CA SER A 461 -20.80 8.34 -4.72
C SER A 461 -20.63 7.29 -5.81
N SER A 462 -21.06 6.04 -5.57
CA SER A 462 -20.93 4.91 -6.49
C SER A 462 -21.93 4.97 -7.65
N THR A 463 -21.88 6.05 -8.43
CA THR A 463 -22.74 6.31 -9.58
C THR A 463 -21.89 6.76 -10.79
N GLU A 464 -22.46 6.67 -11.99
CA GLU A 464 -21.83 7.14 -13.25
C GLU A 464 -20.39 6.63 -13.42
N GLU A 465 -19.39 7.51 -13.42
CA GLU A 465 -17.96 7.20 -13.61
C GLU A 465 -17.37 6.39 -12.45
N LYS A 466 -18.02 6.39 -11.29
CA LYS A 466 -17.59 5.67 -10.07
C LYS A 466 -18.45 4.44 -9.78
N GLN A 467 -19.12 3.91 -10.79
CA GLN A 467 -20.08 2.81 -10.65
C GLN A 467 -19.55 1.61 -9.84
N THR A 468 -18.26 1.27 -9.98
CA THR A 468 -17.64 0.10 -9.34
C THR A 468 -17.07 0.40 -7.93
N LEU A 469 -17.21 1.63 -7.43
CA LEU A 469 -16.64 2.06 -6.15
C LEU A 469 -17.17 1.23 -4.98
N SER A 470 -18.48 1.01 -4.88
CA SER A 470 -19.07 0.18 -3.81
C SER A 470 -18.50 -1.24 -3.79
N ALA A 471 -18.29 -1.85 -4.96
CA ALA A 471 -17.71 -3.20 -5.07
C ALA A 471 -16.27 -3.22 -4.53
N GLN A 472 -15.45 -2.26 -4.96
CA GLN A 472 -14.06 -2.16 -4.53
C GLN A 472 -13.94 -1.84 -3.04
N VAL A 473 -14.78 -0.95 -2.50
CA VAL A 473 -14.78 -0.61 -1.08
C VAL A 473 -15.23 -1.81 -0.23
N LEU A 474 -16.31 -2.51 -0.60
CA LEU A 474 -16.72 -3.73 0.10
C LEU A 474 -15.61 -4.78 0.08
N LYS A 475 -14.95 -4.96 -1.07
CA LYS A 475 -13.80 -5.86 -1.19
C LYS A 475 -12.66 -5.45 -0.25
N ALA A 476 -12.27 -4.18 -0.24
CA ALA A 476 -11.20 -3.68 0.62
C ALA A 476 -11.53 -3.79 2.12
N ILE A 477 -12.79 -3.55 2.52
CA ILE A 477 -13.25 -3.76 3.89
C ILE A 477 -13.16 -5.25 4.25
N VAL A 478 -13.59 -6.15 3.36
CA VAL A 478 -13.52 -7.59 3.57
C VAL A 478 -12.06 -8.08 3.73
N ASP A 479 -11.14 -7.58 2.90
CA ASP A 479 -9.73 -7.95 2.95
C ASP A 479 -9.01 -7.41 4.20
N SER A 480 -9.45 -6.27 4.74
CA SER A 480 -8.83 -5.64 5.91
C SER A 480 -9.47 -6.05 7.24
N ASN A 481 -10.80 -6.05 7.33
CA ASN A 481 -11.57 -6.40 8.52
C ASN A 481 -13.03 -6.76 8.16
N SER A 482 -13.25 -8.00 7.73
CA SER A 482 -14.58 -8.47 7.29
C SER A 482 -15.70 -8.31 8.31
N GLY A 483 -15.41 -8.35 9.62
CA GLY A 483 -16.40 -8.12 10.67
C GLY A 483 -16.98 -6.70 10.70
N LYS A 484 -16.39 -5.75 9.97
CA LYS A 484 -16.96 -4.41 9.80
C LYS A 484 -18.15 -4.38 8.84
N ILE A 485 -18.31 -5.37 7.97
CA ILE A 485 -19.49 -5.48 7.10
C ILE A 485 -20.75 -5.73 7.93
N ASP A 486 -20.66 -6.53 8.99
CA ASP A 486 -21.79 -6.93 9.81
C ASP A 486 -22.45 -5.73 10.52
N ILE A 487 -21.68 -4.67 10.81
CA ILE A 487 -22.15 -3.46 11.49
C ILE A 487 -22.67 -2.37 10.54
N ILE A 488 -22.58 -2.58 9.22
CA ILE A 488 -23.18 -1.67 8.24
C ILE A 488 -24.70 -1.79 8.32
N ASN A 489 -25.38 -0.65 8.32
CA ASN A 489 -26.83 -0.53 8.30
C ASN A 489 -27.40 -1.29 7.10
N GLU A 490 -28.45 -2.08 7.34
CA GLU A 490 -29.02 -2.97 6.33
C GLU A 490 -29.46 -2.25 5.04
N ASP A 491 -30.03 -1.05 5.12
CA ASP A 491 -30.48 -0.32 3.92
C ASP A 491 -29.29 0.10 3.03
N VAL A 492 -28.19 0.52 3.67
CA VAL A 492 -26.94 0.90 2.97
C VAL A 492 -26.25 -0.36 2.45
N LYS A 493 -26.19 -1.42 3.25
CA LYS A 493 -25.62 -2.72 2.89
C LYS A 493 -26.33 -3.29 1.66
N ASP A 494 -27.65 -3.33 1.65
CA ASP A 494 -28.45 -3.82 0.52
C ASP A 494 -28.21 -2.97 -0.75
N THR A 495 -28.09 -1.65 -0.59
CA THR A 495 -27.75 -0.74 -1.70
C THR A 495 -26.37 -1.03 -2.29
N MET A 496 -25.34 -1.18 -1.44
CA MET A 496 -23.98 -1.47 -1.90
C MET A 496 -23.86 -2.86 -2.52
N ILE A 497 -24.57 -3.86 -1.97
CA ILE A 497 -24.67 -5.21 -2.55
C ILE A 497 -25.25 -5.11 -3.97
N LYS A 498 -26.37 -4.40 -4.13
CA LYS A 498 -26.97 -4.18 -5.45
C LYS A 498 -26.02 -3.50 -6.44
N GLN A 499 -25.35 -2.42 -6.02
CA GLN A 499 -24.36 -1.73 -6.86
C GLN A 499 -23.19 -2.65 -7.25
N THR A 500 -22.78 -3.55 -6.35
CA THR A 500 -21.72 -4.53 -6.59
C THR A 500 -22.14 -5.57 -7.64
N ILE A 501 -23.36 -6.11 -7.53
CA ILE A 501 -23.91 -7.05 -8.51
C ILE A 501 -24.11 -6.36 -9.87
N GLU A 502 -24.70 -5.15 -9.90
CA GLU A 502 -24.86 -4.37 -11.14
C GLU A 502 -23.51 -4.09 -11.82
N SER A 503 -22.46 -3.79 -11.03
CA SER A 503 -21.10 -3.59 -11.56
C SER A 503 -20.53 -4.84 -12.22
N ALA A 504 -20.68 -6.01 -11.58
CA ALA A 504 -20.24 -7.28 -12.15
C ALA A 504 -21.00 -7.64 -13.42
N GLN A 505 -22.30 -7.36 -13.46
CA GLN A 505 -23.12 -7.55 -14.65
C GLN A 505 -22.68 -6.68 -15.82
N ASN A 506 -22.53 -5.38 -15.56
CA ASN A 506 -22.12 -4.44 -16.60
C ASN A 506 -20.74 -4.83 -17.16
N GLN A 507 -19.79 -5.24 -16.30
CA GLN A 507 -18.50 -5.74 -16.77
C GLN A 507 -18.64 -7.01 -17.63
N ALA A 508 -19.45 -7.98 -17.21
CA ALA A 508 -19.69 -9.22 -17.97
C ALA A 508 -20.35 -8.95 -19.34
N GLU A 509 -21.19 -7.93 -19.44
CA GLU A 509 -21.86 -7.52 -20.68
C GLU A 509 -21.00 -6.57 -21.55
N GLY A 510 -19.86 -6.11 -21.04
CA GLY A 510 -19.04 -5.08 -21.71
C GLY A 510 -19.71 -3.71 -21.73
N THR A 511 -20.60 -3.42 -20.78
CA THR A 511 -21.33 -2.16 -20.59
C THR A 511 -20.85 -1.43 -19.31
N GLY A 512 -21.28 -0.19 -19.07
CA GLY A 512 -20.89 0.55 -17.87
C GLY A 512 -19.39 0.88 -17.78
N VAL A 513 -18.88 1.09 -16.56
CA VAL A 513 -17.47 1.41 -16.31
C VAL A 513 -16.62 0.14 -16.36
N GLN A 514 -15.66 0.11 -17.29
CA GLN A 514 -14.77 -1.02 -17.46
C GLN A 514 -13.48 -0.79 -16.66
N VAL A 515 -13.33 -1.53 -15.56
CA VAL A 515 -12.13 -1.53 -14.72
C VAL A 515 -11.29 -2.78 -14.95
N SER A 516 -10.03 -2.75 -14.50
CA SER A 516 -9.07 -3.84 -14.70
C SER A 516 -9.33 -5.05 -13.79
N GLU A 517 -9.91 -4.79 -12.63
CA GLU A 517 -10.27 -5.76 -11.62
C GLU A 517 -11.46 -6.59 -12.09
N ASP A 518 -11.40 -7.90 -11.86
CA ASP A 518 -12.51 -8.80 -12.18
C ASP A 518 -13.61 -8.66 -11.13
N MET A 519 -14.71 -8.00 -11.49
CA MET A 519 -15.86 -7.79 -10.63
C MET A 519 -16.57 -9.10 -10.26
N THR A 520 -16.50 -10.13 -11.10
CA THR A 520 -17.04 -11.47 -10.80
C THR A 520 -16.25 -12.12 -9.66
N SER A 521 -14.93 -11.99 -9.74
CA SER A 521 -14.03 -12.43 -8.67
C SER A 521 -14.28 -11.64 -7.38
N ILE A 522 -14.50 -10.31 -7.46
CA ILE A 522 -14.84 -9.47 -6.30
C ILE A 522 -16.15 -9.94 -5.63
N VAL A 523 -17.21 -10.18 -6.39
CA VAL A 523 -18.49 -10.71 -5.87
C VAL A 523 -18.24 -11.99 -5.07
N SER A 524 -17.48 -12.91 -5.66
CA SER A 524 -17.16 -14.21 -5.03
C SER A 524 -16.29 -14.04 -3.79
N ASP A 525 -15.34 -13.11 -3.79
CA ASP A 525 -14.50 -12.80 -2.62
C ASP A 525 -15.32 -12.26 -1.46
N ILE A 526 -16.26 -11.35 -1.73
CA ILE A 526 -17.16 -10.80 -0.71
C ILE A 526 -18.02 -11.93 -0.13
N ILE A 527 -18.63 -12.77 -0.98
CA ILE A 527 -19.47 -13.89 -0.52
C ILE A 527 -18.68 -14.86 0.36
N VAL A 528 -17.45 -15.20 -0.04
CA VAL A 528 -16.62 -16.16 0.70
C VAL A 528 -16.22 -15.64 2.07
N ASN A 529 -15.78 -14.37 2.14
CA ASN A 529 -15.13 -13.82 3.32
C ASN A 529 -16.05 -13.03 4.27
N THR A 530 -17.34 -12.88 3.93
CA THR A 530 -18.37 -12.34 4.82
C THR A 530 -19.14 -13.44 5.55
N ASP A 531 -20.02 -13.10 6.48
CA ASP A 531 -20.88 -14.07 7.16
C ASP A 531 -21.91 -14.72 6.20
N THR A 532 -22.59 -15.76 6.69
CA THR A 532 -23.57 -16.50 5.89
C THR A 532 -24.77 -15.63 5.51
N GLU A 533 -25.16 -14.67 6.35
CA GLU A 533 -26.29 -13.77 6.10
C GLU A 533 -25.98 -12.81 4.95
N THR A 534 -24.85 -12.12 5.01
CA THR A 534 -24.38 -11.21 3.95
C THR A 534 -24.13 -11.96 2.65
N GLY A 535 -23.44 -13.11 2.71
CA GLY A 535 -23.25 -13.96 1.53
C GLY A 535 -24.57 -14.43 0.91
N SER A 536 -25.58 -14.70 1.74
CA SER A 536 -26.93 -15.07 1.28
C SER A 536 -27.66 -13.92 0.59
N LYS A 537 -27.56 -12.70 1.12
CA LYS A 537 -28.12 -11.49 0.48
C LYS A 537 -27.47 -11.18 -0.86
N MET A 538 -26.15 -11.31 -0.96
CA MET A 538 -25.42 -11.18 -2.22
C MET A 538 -25.94 -12.16 -3.29
N ILE A 539 -26.18 -13.42 -2.90
CA ILE A 539 -26.75 -14.43 -3.81
C ILE A 539 -28.20 -14.12 -4.18
N GLU A 540 -29.01 -13.66 -3.22
CA GLU A 540 -30.39 -13.25 -3.49
C GLU A 540 -30.45 -12.09 -4.49
N GLU A 541 -29.61 -11.07 -4.32
CA GLU A 541 -29.53 -9.94 -5.25
C GLU A 541 -29.03 -10.37 -6.63
N LEU A 542 -28.01 -11.25 -6.68
CA LEU A 542 -27.56 -11.87 -7.93
C LEU A 542 -28.71 -12.60 -8.64
N ASN A 543 -29.52 -13.37 -7.92
CA ASN A 543 -30.69 -14.06 -8.44
C ASN A 543 -31.86 -13.14 -8.86
N ASN A 544 -31.94 -11.94 -8.31
CA ASN A 544 -33.03 -10.98 -8.57
C ASN A 544 -32.70 -10.00 -9.69
N SER A 545 -31.41 -9.77 -9.92
CA SER A 545 -30.92 -8.93 -10.99
C SER A 545 -31.47 -9.43 -12.36
N ALA A 546 -32.24 -8.58 -13.03
CA ALA A 546 -33.14 -8.96 -14.13
C ALA A 546 -32.45 -9.38 -15.45
N ALA A 547 -31.12 -9.47 -15.46
CA ALA A 547 -30.27 -9.60 -16.64
C ALA A 547 -29.55 -10.96 -16.77
N ASP A 548 -29.76 -11.91 -15.86
CA ASP A 548 -29.21 -13.27 -15.98
C ASP A 548 -30.00 -14.12 -17.01
N LYS A 549 -30.33 -13.54 -18.16
CA LYS A 549 -31.04 -14.24 -19.23
C LYS A 549 -30.11 -14.75 -20.32
N ASP A 550 -28.90 -14.20 -20.48
CA ASP A 550 -27.99 -14.56 -21.59
C ASP A 550 -26.48 -14.53 -21.26
N ASN A 551 -26.03 -14.30 -20.02
CA ASN A 551 -24.59 -14.29 -19.65
C ASN A 551 -24.21 -15.40 -18.65
N ASP A 552 -22.91 -15.63 -18.45
CA ASP A 552 -22.37 -16.70 -17.62
C ASP A 552 -21.96 -16.24 -16.20
N LEU A 553 -22.39 -15.05 -15.76
CA LEU A 553 -21.99 -14.46 -14.47
C LEU A 553 -22.32 -15.38 -13.30
N SER A 554 -23.55 -15.88 -13.21
CA SER A 554 -23.95 -16.78 -12.12
C SER A 554 -23.15 -18.08 -12.10
N LEU A 555 -22.78 -18.62 -13.27
CA LEU A 555 -21.93 -19.81 -13.36
C LEU A 555 -20.51 -19.52 -12.88
N LYS A 556 -19.93 -18.38 -13.28
CA LYS A 556 -18.61 -17.96 -12.82
C LYS A 556 -18.60 -17.71 -11.32
N VAL A 557 -19.59 -16.98 -10.77
CA VAL A 557 -19.68 -16.72 -9.33
C VAL A 557 -19.77 -18.02 -8.52
N ILE A 558 -20.69 -18.94 -8.85
CA ILE A 558 -20.83 -20.19 -8.08
C ILE A 558 -19.61 -21.11 -8.22
N SER A 559 -18.95 -21.10 -9.38
CA SER A 559 -17.68 -21.80 -9.60
C SER A 559 -16.54 -21.18 -8.78
N ASP A 560 -16.41 -19.86 -8.79
CA ASP A 560 -15.36 -19.14 -8.07
C ASP A 560 -15.51 -19.29 -6.55
N ILE A 561 -16.74 -19.26 -6.02
CA ILE A 561 -17.00 -19.60 -4.60
C ILE A 561 -16.47 -21.01 -4.29
N SER A 562 -16.73 -21.97 -5.18
CA SER A 562 -16.29 -23.37 -5.03
C SER A 562 -14.77 -23.53 -5.07
N GLU A 563 -14.09 -22.71 -5.87
CA GLU A 563 -12.64 -22.71 -6.00
C GLU A 563 -11.95 -22.01 -4.83
N LYS A 564 -12.50 -20.89 -4.35
CA LYS A 564 -11.93 -20.06 -3.28
C LYS A 564 -12.11 -20.68 -1.90
N ASP A 565 -13.26 -21.30 -1.63
CA ASP A 565 -13.52 -22.01 -0.38
C ASP A 565 -14.40 -23.26 -0.61
N THR A 566 -13.76 -24.42 -0.46
CA THR A 566 -14.39 -25.75 -0.68
C THR A 566 -15.56 -26.07 0.27
N THR A 567 -15.75 -25.31 1.34
CA THR A 567 -16.80 -25.51 2.34
C THR A 567 -17.91 -24.46 2.24
N LYS A 568 -17.59 -23.24 1.81
CA LYS A 568 -18.51 -22.11 1.83
C LYS A 568 -19.79 -22.36 1.05
N LEU A 569 -19.69 -22.94 -0.15
CA LEU A 569 -20.88 -23.23 -0.97
C LEU A 569 -21.86 -24.18 -0.25
N ASN A 570 -21.35 -25.17 0.48
CA ASN A 570 -22.18 -26.09 1.25
C ASN A 570 -22.83 -25.39 2.44
N VAL A 571 -22.09 -24.54 3.16
CA VAL A 571 -22.64 -23.72 4.25
C VAL A 571 -23.76 -22.82 3.75
N LEU A 572 -23.57 -22.15 2.61
CA LEU A 572 -24.61 -21.32 1.99
C LEU A 572 -25.81 -22.17 1.55
N SER A 573 -25.58 -23.36 0.98
CA SER A 573 -26.65 -24.28 0.58
C SER A 573 -27.49 -24.79 1.75
N GLU A 574 -26.87 -25.04 2.91
CA GLU A 574 -27.58 -25.49 4.11
C GLU A 574 -28.44 -24.38 4.75
N ASN A 575 -27.99 -23.13 4.67
CA ASN A 575 -28.66 -21.99 5.32
C ASN A 575 -29.57 -21.18 4.38
N ASN A 576 -29.34 -21.25 3.07
CA ASN A 576 -30.06 -20.48 2.05
C ASN A 576 -30.35 -21.34 0.80
N LYS A 577 -30.89 -22.53 1.05
CA LYS A 577 -31.12 -23.57 0.03
C LYS A 577 -31.88 -23.06 -1.20
N GLU A 578 -32.98 -22.34 -0.99
CA GLU A 578 -33.82 -21.86 -2.09
C GLU A 578 -33.06 -20.95 -3.05
N GLN A 579 -32.26 -20.01 -2.52
CA GLN A 579 -31.50 -19.10 -3.37
C GLN A 579 -30.31 -19.81 -4.04
N ILE A 580 -29.64 -20.75 -3.38
CA ILE A 580 -28.58 -21.56 -4.01
C ILE A 580 -29.15 -22.45 -5.13
N GLU A 581 -30.33 -23.04 -4.94
CA GLU A 581 -31.01 -23.80 -5.99
C GLU A 581 -31.38 -22.89 -7.17
N LYS A 582 -31.93 -21.70 -6.92
CA LYS A 582 -32.24 -20.71 -7.96
C LYS A 582 -30.99 -20.22 -8.70
N LEU A 583 -29.89 -20.00 -7.98
CA LEU A 583 -28.59 -19.64 -8.57
C LEU A 583 -28.08 -20.76 -9.47
N THR A 584 -28.16 -22.01 -9.00
CA THR A 584 -27.77 -23.21 -9.76
C THR A 584 -28.60 -23.35 -11.02
N GLU A 585 -29.93 -23.20 -10.91
CA GLU A 585 -30.83 -23.25 -12.07
C GLU A 585 -30.45 -22.21 -13.13
N THR A 586 -30.18 -20.97 -12.70
CA THR A 586 -29.87 -19.88 -13.62
C THR A 586 -28.49 -20.04 -14.25
N ALA A 587 -27.47 -20.36 -13.45
CA ALA A 587 -26.11 -20.66 -13.91
C ALA A 587 -26.09 -21.75 -14.99
N ILE A 588 -26.79 -22.87 -14.75
CA ILE A 588 -26.79 -24.01 -15.67
C ILE A 588 -27.70 -23.78 -16.88
N LYS A 589 -28.78 -23.01 -16.75
CA LYS A 589 -29.61 -22.61 -17.88
C LYS A 589 -28.82 -21.75 -18.87
N ASN A 590 -27.98 -20.86 -18.37
CA ASN A 590 -27.21 -19.94 -19.21
C ASN A 590 -25.92 -20.54 -19.76
N ALA A 591 -25.32 -21.51 -19.04
CA ALA A 591 -24.16 -22.28 -19.49
C ALA A 591 -24.28 -22.72 -20.96
N ASP A 592 -23.31 -22.38 -21.78
CA ASP A 592 -23.23 -22.87 -23.16
C ASP A 592 -22.68 -24.30 -23.19
N ALA A 593 -22.74 -24.95 -24.36
CA ALA A 593 -22.19 -26.30 -24.52
C ALA A 593 -20.69 -26.26 -24.89
N SER A 594 -19.92 -25.39 -24.24
CA SER A 594 -18.46 -25.33 -24.37
C SER A 594 -17.75 -26.25 -23.36
N GLU A 595 -16.46 -26.47 -23.56
CA GLU A 595 -15.62 -27.16 -22.58
C GLU A 595 -15.39 -26.30 -21.33
N GLU A 596 -15.28 -24.98 -21.48
CA GLU A 596 -15.09 -24.01 -20.39
C GLU A 596 -16.29 -24.03 -19.43
N SER A 597 -17.52 -23.89 -19.93
CA SER A 597 -18.73 -24.00 -19.10
C SER A 597 -18.79 -25.34 -18.36
N ALA A 598 -18.43 -26.44 -19.03
CA ALA A 598 -18.42 -27.76 -18.42
C ALA A 598 -17.36 -27.91 -17.31
N GLU A 599 -16.20 -27.28 -17.46
CA GLU A 599 -15.15 -27.22 -16.44
C GLU A 599 -15.61 -26.43 -15.21
N LEU A 600 -16.25 -25.27 -15.39
CA LEU A 600 -16.83 -24.48 -14.29
C LEU A 600 -17.89 -25.29 -13.52
N ILE A 601 -18.80 -25.98 -14.23
CA ILE A 601 -19.80 -26.87 -13.62
C ILE A 601 -19.12 -28.00 -12.84
N ALA A 602 -18.06 -28.60 -13.38
CA ALA A 602 -17.33 -29.66 -12.71
C ALA A 602 -16.63 -29.18 -11.43
N LYS A 603 -16.11 -27.94 -11.40
CA LYS A 603 -15.56 -27.32 -10.19
C LYS A 603 -16.61 -27.22 -9.09
N VAL A 604 -17.82 -26.78 -9.42
CA VAL A 604 -18.96 -26.74 -8.47
C VAL A 604 -19.26 -28.14 -7.93
N VAL A 605 -19.37 -29.14 -8.81
CA VAL A 605 -19.66 -30.53 -8.43
C VAL A 605 -18.58 -31.12 -7.51
N ALA A 606 -17.31 -30.77 -7.74
CA ALA A 606 -16.18 -31.35 -7.02
C ALA A 606 -16.24 -31.13 -5.50
N VAL A 607 -16.76 -29.99 -5.05
CA VAL A 607 -16.81 -29.58 -3.63
C VAL A 607 -18.23 -29.63 -3.03
N SER A 608 -19.27 -29.64 -3.87
CA SER A 608 -20.66 -29.62 -3.44
C SER A 608 -21.10 -30.88 -2.67
N SER A 609 -22.07 -30.71 -1.77
CA SER A 609 -22.76 -31.80 -1.07
C SER A 609 -23.48 -32.72 -2.05
N ASP A 610 -23.76 -33.97 -1.65
CA ASP A 610 -24.43 -34.95 -2.54
C ASP A 610 -25.80 -34.46 -3.03
N GLU A 611 -26.51 -33.70 -2.20
CA GLU A 611 -27.78 -33.08 -2.55
C GLU A 611 -27.59 -32.02 -3.65
N LEU A 612 -26.64 -31.10 -3.47
CA LEU A 612 -26.36 -30.05 -4.45
C LEU A 612 -25.77 -30.62 -5.75
N VAL A 613 -24.91 -31.65 -5.68
CA VAL A 613 -24.40 -32.37 -6.86
C VAL A 613 -25.56 -32.97 -7.66
N ASN A 614 -26.55 -33.57 -6.99
CA ASN A 614 -27.74 -34.10 -7.66
C ASN A 614 -28.57 -33.00 -8.31
N LYS A 615 -28.72 -31.85 -7.66
CA LYS A 615 -29.41 -30.69 -8.22
C LYS A 615 -28.69 -30.14 -9.46
N VAL A 616 -27.37 -29.93 -9.39
CA VAL A 616 -26.55 -29.45 -10.51
C VAL A 616 -26.71 -30.38 -11.72
N VAL A 617 -26.59 -31.69 -11.53
CA VAL A 617 -26.73 -32.66 -12.63
C VAL A 617 -28.15 -32.74 -13.17
N GLU A 618 -29.17 -32.58 -12.32
CA GLU A 618 -30.56 -32.49 -12.78
C GLU A 618 -30.76 -31.28 -13.70
N GLU A 619 -30.25 -30.11 -13.35
CA GLU A 619 -30.35 -28.91 -14.17
C GLU A 619 -29.53 -29.03 -15.47
N VAL A 620 -28.34 -29.66 -15.42
CA VAL A 620 -27.55 -29.96 -16.63
C VAL A 620 -28.38 -30.82 -17.59
N SER A 621 -29.06 -31.83 -17.06
CA SER A 621 -29.94 -32.68 -17.86
C SER A 621 -31.14 -31.94 -18.44
N LYS A 622 -31.75 -30.98 -17.72
CA LYS A 622 -32.84 -30.14 -18.25
C LYS A 622 -32.34 -29.21 -19.36
N SER A 623 -31.16 -28.61 -19.20
CA SER A 623 -30.56 -27.68 -20.16
C SER A 623 -29.97 -28.36 -21.39
N SER A 624 -29.61 -29.65 -21.32
CA SER A 624 -28.99 -30.42 -22.41
C SER A 624 -30.01 -30.84 -23.48
N THR A 625 -30.76 -29.89 -24.03
CA THR A 625 -31.72 -30.09 -25.11
C THR A 625 -31.39 -29.19 -26.30
N GLU A 626 -31.93 -29.53 -27.48
CA GLU A 626 -31.80 -28.73 -28.71
C GLU A 626 -30.35 -28.34 -29.03
N GLU A 627 -30.02 -27.05 -29.00
CA GLU A 627 -28.71 -26.49 -29.35
C GLU A 627 -27.63 -26.83 -28.31
N LYS A 628 -28.01 -27.12 -27.06
CA LYS A 628 -27.10 -27.47 -25.95
C LYS A 628 -26.96 -28.97 -25.73
N GLN A 629 -27.33 -29.79 -26.72
CA GLN A 629 -27.35 -31.26 -26.59
C GLN A 629 -26.01 -31.85 -26.11
N THR A 630 -24.87 -31.21 -26.43
CA THR A 630 -23.54 -31.71 -26.06
C THR A 630 -23.11 -31.38 -24.65
N LEU A 631 -23.82 -30.49 -23.95
CA LEU A 631 -23.48 -30.02 -22.60
C LEU A 631 -23.38 -31.20 -21.61
N SER A 632 -24.37 -32.09 -21.58
CA SER A 632 -24.34 -33.31 -20.73
C SER A 632 -23.07 -34.14 -20.91
N ALA A 633 -22.61 -34.32 -22.15
CA ALA A 633 -21.42 -35.09 -22.47
C ALA A 633 -20.15 -34.39 -21.98
N GLN A 634 -20.06 -33.07 -22.18
CA GLN A 634 -18.92 -32.27 -21.73
C GLN A 634 -18.88 -32.18 -20.21
N VAL A 635 -19.99 -31.91 -19.54
CA VAL A 635 -20.08 -31.89 -18.07
C VAL A 635 -19.71 -33.25 -17.48
N MET A 636 -20.25 -34.35 -18.04
CA MET A 636 -19.91 -35.68 -17.54
C MET A 636 -18.42 -35.99 -17.72
N LYS A 637 -17.82 -35.58 -18.84
CA LYS A 637 -16.36 -35.66 -19.06
C LYS A 637 -15.58 -34.87 -18.02
N SER A 638 -15.92 -33.60 -17.82
CA SER A 638 -15.21 -32.72 -16.89
C SER A 638 -15.34 -33.23 -15.45
N ILE A 639 -16.51 -33.73 -15.03
CA ILE A 639 -16.68 -34.32 -13.70
C ILE A 639 -15.76 -35.53 -13.52
N VAL A 640 -15.68 -36.45 -14.49
CA VAL A 640 -14.82 -37.65 -14.33
C VAL A 640 -13.33 -37.35 -14.44
N GLU A 641 -12.95 -36.28 -15.12
CA GLU A 641 -11.55 -35.81 -15.20
C GLU A 641 -11.16 -35.05 -13.91
N THR A 642 -12.07 -34.30 -13.29
CA THR A 642 -11.83 -33.53 -12.06
C THR A 642 -11.99 -34.36 -10.79
N ASN A 643 -13.13 -35.03 -10.60
CA ASN A 643 -13.42 -35.84 -9.43
C ASN A 643 -14.40 -36.99 -9.77
N PRO A 644 -13.89 -38.15 -10.23
CA PRO A 644 -14.73 -39.26 -10.69
C PRO A 644 -15.60 -39.88 -9.59
N GLU A 645 -15.25 -39.72 -8.32
CA GLU A 645 -16.04 -40.24 -7.20
C GLU A 645 -17.40 -39.53 -7.09
N LYS A 646 -17.50 -38.27 -7.54
CA LYS A 646 -18.75 -37.49 -7.51
C LYS A 646 -19.83 -38.04 -8.43
N ILE A 647 -19.47 -38.79 -9.48
CA ILE A 647 -20.48 -39.49 -10.28
C ILE A 647 -21.19 -40.56 -9.45
N GLU A 648 -20.54 -41.12 -8.43
CA GLU A 648 -21.14 -42.18 -7.61
C GLU A 648 -22.19 -41.69 -6.63
N THR A 649 -22.15 -40.41 -6.26
CA THR A 649 -23.13 -39.78 -5.37
C THR A 649 -24.42 -39.38 -6.10
N LEU A 650 -24.43 -39.46 -7.43
CA LEU A 650 -25.64 -39.24 -8.23
C LEU A 650 -26.69 -40.31 -7.95
N SER A 651 -27.93 -39.85 -7.82
CA SER A 651 -29.11 -40.70 -7.79
C SER A 651 -29.18 -41.55 -9.06
N TYR A 652 -29.77 -42.74 -8.95
CA TYR A 652 -29.93 -43.65 -10.10
C TYR A 652 -30.56 -42.95 -11.31
N LYS A 653 -31.61 -42.15 -11.06
CA LYS A 653 -32.31 -41.38 -12.09
C LYS A 653 -31.38 -40.37 -12.79
N ASN A 654 -30.64 -39.56 -12.03
CA ASN A 654 -29.77 -38.53 -12.60
C ASN A 654 -28.59 -39.17 -13.35
N LYS A 655 -27.97 -40.21 -12.78
CA LYS A 655 -26.90 -40.99 -13.41
C LYS A 655 -27.36 -41.61 -14.74
N GLU A 656 -28.52 -42.27 -14.75
CA GLU A 656 -29.09 -42.86 -15.96
C GLU A 656 -29.44 -41.79 -17.01
N THR A 657 -29.99 -40.65 -16.60
CA THR A 657 -30.41 -39.58 -17.52
C THR A 657 -29.21 -38.91 -18.19
N ILE A 658 -28.19 -38.50 -17.43
CA ILE A 658 -27.01 -37.83 -18.00
C ILE A 658 -26.19 -38.76 -18.90
N ILE A 659 -26.08 -40.05 -18.55
CA ILE A 659 -25.45 -41.07 -19.41
C ILE A 659 -26.23 -41.22 -20.71
N ASN A 660 -27.56 -41.33 -20.64
CA ASN A 660 -28.40 -41.47 -21.82
C ASN A 660 -28.29 -40.27 -22.76
N GLN A 661 -28.25 -39.05 -22.22
CA GLN A 661 -28.08 -37.83 -23.01
C GLN A 661 -26.69 -37.75 -23.63
N THR A 662 -25.65 -38.11 -22.88
CA THR A 662 -24.27 -38.19 -23.37
C THR A 662 -24.15 -39.13 -24.57
N ILE A 663 -24.72 -40.34 -24.48
CA ILE A 663 -24.71 -41.30 -25.58
C ILE A 663 -25.58 -40.83 -26.76
N GLU A 664 -26.73 -40.18 -26.51
CA GLU A 664 -27.57 -39.63 -27.58
C GLU A 664 -26.84 -38.53 -28.35
N ALA A 665 -26.16 -37.61 -27.66
CA ALA A 665 -25.39 -36.55 -28.28
C ALA A 665 -24.29 -37.15 -29.16
N ALA A 666 -23.52 -38.11 -28.64
CA ALA A 666 -22.48 -38.78 -29.41
C ALA A 666 -23.03 -39.52 -30.65
N LYS A 667 -24.20 -40.16 -30.50
CA LYS A 667 -24.91 -40.80 -31.62
C LYS A 667 -25.34 -39.79 -32.67
N ASN A 668 -25.97 -38.70 -32.25
CA ASN A 668 -26.41 -37.63 -33.15
C ASN A 668 -25.22 -37.02 -33.91
N GLN A 669 -24.06 -36.86 -33.27
CA GLN A 669 -22.84 -36.41 -33.95
C GLN A 669 -22.37 -37.46 -34.99
N ALA A 670 -22.33 -38.74 -34.62
CA ALA A 670 -21.94 -39.83 -35.53
C ALA A 670 -22.91 -39.98 -36.73
N GLU A 671 -24.17 -39.57 -36.57
CA GLU A 671 -25.18 -39.55 -37.62
C GLU A 671 -25.21 -38.22 -38.41
N ASN A 672 -24.31 -37.27 -38.09
CA ASN A 672 -24.24 -35.91 -38.63
C ASN A 672 -25.52 -35.08 -38.42
N VAL A 673 -26.29 -35.42 -37.38
CA VAL A 673 -27.47 -34.66 -36.93
C VAL A 673 -27.05 -33.36 -36.24
N ILE A 674 -26.00 -33.44 -35.42
CA ILE A 674 -25.35 -32.28 -34.82
C ILE A 674 -23.92 -32.14 -35.36
N LYS A 675 -23.46 -30.89 -35.46
CA LYS A 675 -22.09 -30.57 -35.83
C LYS A 675 -21.48 -29.74 -34.73
N ASN A 676 -20.45 -30.28 -34.10
CA ASN A 676 -19.64 -29.64 -33.07
C ASN A 676 -18.17 -30.05 -33.30
N ASP A 677 -17.25 -29.22 -32.83
CA ASP A 677 -15.81 -29.44 -33.03
C ASP A 677 -15.27 -30.57 -32.16
N THR A 678 -15.90 -30.81 -31.01
CA THR A 678 -15.51 -31.84 -30.04
C THR A 678 -15.93 -33.23 -30.50
N ASP A 679 -14.99 -34.17 -30.68
CA ASP A 679 -15.27 -35.59 -30.94
C ASP A 679 -15.96 -36.25 -29.72
N LEU A 680 -17.29 -36.37 -29.75
CA LEU A 680 -18.08 -36.92 -28.65
C LEU A 680 -17.84 -38.43 -28.47
N SER A 681 -17.37 -39.13 -29.51
CA SER A 681 -16.95 -40.53 -29.32
C SER A 681 -15.65 -40.63 -28.52
N SER A 682 -14.78 -39.62 -28.63
CA SER A 682 -13.62 -39.47 -27.74
C SER A 682 -14.05 -39.10 -26.33
N VAL A 683 -15.06 -38.24 -26.19
CA VAL A 683 -15.66 -37.88 -24.88
C VAL A 683 -16.21 -39.12 -24.17
N VAL A 684 -17.03 -39.93 -24.84
CA VAL A 684 -17.55 -41.20 -24.27
C VAL A 684 -16.41 -42.13 -23.86
N SER A 685 -15.33 -42.19 -24.66
CA SER A 685 -14.14 -43.00 -24.35
C SER A 685 -13.46 -42.53 -23.06
N LYS A 686 -13.24 -41.23 -22.90
CA LYS A 686 -12.68 -40.64 -21.68
C LYS A 686 -13.56 -40.91 -20.46
N ILE A 687 -14.89 -40.80 -20.60
CA ILE A 687 -15.85 -41.14 -19.54
C ILE A 687 -15.69 -42.59 -19.09
N ILE A 688 -15.62 -43.52 -20.04
CA ILE A 688 -15.42 -44.95 -19.75
C ILE A 688 -14.09 -45.20 -19.03
N ILE A 689 -13.00 -44.51 -19.42
CA ILE A 689 -11.67 -44.70 -18.84
C ILE A 689 -11.59 -44.15 -17.42
N ASN A 690 -12.10 -42.94 -17.20
CA ASN A 690 -11.92 -42.19 -15.95
C ASN A 690 -12.97 -42.50 -14.87
N SER A 691 -14.16 -42.98 -15.24
CA SER A 691 -15.19 -43.42 -14.26
C SER A 691 -14.82 -44.72 -13.57
N ASN A 692 -15.44 -45.07 -12.44
CA ASN A 692 -15.29 -46.42 -11.88
C ASN A 692 -15.93 -47.49 -12.79
N GLU A 693 -15.66 -48.78 -12.56
CA GLU A 693 -16.16 -49.81 -13.50
C GLU A 693 -17.68 -50.01 -13.48
N ASN A 694 -18.39 -49.62 -12.42
CA ASN A 694 -19.85 -49.70 -12.39
C ASN A 694 -20.46 -48.67 -13.34
N THR A 695 -20.00 -47.42 -13.23
CA THR A 695 -20.41 -46.34 -14.13
C THR A 695 -19.97 -46.63 -15.57
N SER A 696 -18.72 -47.07 -15.78
CA SER A 696 -18.25 -47.46 -17.12
C SER A 696 -19.07 -48.61 -17.71
N LEU A 697 -19.52 -49.57 -16.90
CA LEU A 697 -20.42 -50.65 -17.34
C LEU A 697 -21.77 -50.09 -17.81
N ILE A 698 -22.39 -49.21 -17.03
CA ILE A 698 -23.68 -48.57 -17.39
C ILE A 698 -23.53 -47.75 -18.68
N VAL A 699 -22.43 -47.02 -18.85
CA VAL A 699 -22.13 -46.26 -20.08
C VAL A 699 -22.02 -47.20 -21.28
N LEU A 700 -21.31 -48.33 -21.15
CA LEU A 700 -21.20 -49.33 -22.21
C LEU A 700 -22.54 -50.00 -22.54
N GLU A 701 -23.35 -50.34 -21.54
CA GLU A 701 -24.67 -50.94 -21.75
C GLU A 701 -25.60 -49.98 -22.51
N ASN A 702 -25.66 -48.70 -22.12
CA ASN A 702 -26.45 -47.68 -22.82
C ASN A 702 -25.93 -47.42 -24.25
N LEU A 703 -24.61 -47.40 -24.45
CA LEU A 703 -23.99 -47.30 -25.78
C LEU A 703 -24.45 -48.45 -26.69
N ASN A 704 -24.39 -49.68 -26.17
CA ASN A 704 -24.80 -50.87 -26.91
C ASN A 704 -26.29 -50.82 -27.26
N ASP A 705 -27.16 -50.48 -26.30
CA ASP A 705 -28.61 -50.46 -26.51
C ASP A 705 -29.04 -49.39 -27.53
N LYS A 706 -28.42 -48.21 -27.51
CA LYS A 706 -28.72 -47.14 -28.48
C LYS A 706 -28.18 -47.42 -29.89
N SER A 707 -27.12 -48.22 -29.99
CA SER A 707 -26.56 -48.67 -31.27
C SER A 707 -27.42 -49.75 -31.96
N GLU A 708 -28.32 -50.45 -31.24
CA GLU A 708 -29.20 -51.48 -31.84
C GLU A 708 -30.27 -50.92 -32.78
N LYS A 709 -30.56 -49.62 -32.69
CA LYS A 709 -31.70 -48.98 -33.37
C LYS A 709 -31.32 -48.18 -34.63
N THR A 710 -30.04 -48.02 -34.98
CA THR A 710 -29.60 -47.20 -36.14
C THR A 710 -28.33 -47.72 -36.83
N LYS A 711 -28.04 -47.25 -38.06
CA LYS A 711 -26.77 -47.49 -38.81
C LYS A 711 -25.70 -46.43 -38.44
N SER A 712 -25.54 -46.12 -37.17
CA SER A 712 -24.52 -45.19 -36.68
C SER A 712 -23.12 -45.80 -36.80
N SER A 713 -22.05 -45.00 -36.88
CA SER A 713 -20.66 -45.48 -36.72
C SER A 713 -20.11 -45.25 -35.31
N LEU A 714 -20.98 -44.94 -34.35
CA LEU A 714 -20.62 -44.54 -32.99
C LEU A 714 -19.81 -45.62 -32.27
N SER A 715 -20.21 -46.89 -32.33
CA SER A 715 -19.57 -47.96 -31.57
C SER A 715 -18.13 -48.16 -32.05
N LEU A 716 -17.92 -48.17 -33.37
CA LEU A 716 -16.58 -48.23 -33.96
C LEU A 716 -15.73 -47.01 -33.58
N ASN A 717 -16.31 -45.81 -33.60
CA ASN A 717 -15.58 -44.58 -33.25
C ASN A 717 -15.19 -44.56 -31.77
N VAL A 718 -16.08 -44.98 -30.86
CA VAL A 718 -15.78 -45.13 -29.42
C VAL A 718 -14.70 -46.20 -29.22
N PHE A 719 -14.81 -47.38 -29.84
CA PHE A 719 -13.80 -48.43 -29.71
C PHE A 719 -12.43 -47.99 -30.23
N LYS A 720 -12.40 -47.24 -31.34
CA LYS A 720 -11.20 -46.62 -31.89
C LYS A 720 -10.58 -45.61 -30.93
N ASN A 721 -11.39 -44.75 -30.31
CA ASN A 721 -10.88 -43.71 -29.41
C ASN A 721 -10.45 -44.31 -28.07
N LEU A 722 -11.22 -45.23 -27.49
CA LEU A 722 -10.81 -46.02 -26.35
C LEU A 722 -9.43 -46.67 -26.56
N ALA A 723 -9.17 -47.26 -27.73
CA ALA A 723 -7.88 -47.88 -28.03
C ALA A 723 -6.68 -46.90 -28.11
N LYS A 724 -6.92 -45.59 -28.06
CA LYS A 724 -5.86 -44.57 -27.94
C LYS A 724 -5.51 -44.25 -26.50
N GLU A 725 -6.37 -44.59 -25.54
CA GLU A 725 -6.23 -44.24 -24.13
C GLU A 725 -5.26 -45.19 -23.42
N GLU A 726 -4.52 -44.67 -22.44
CA GLU A 726 -3.63 -45.49 -21.62
C GLU A 726 -4.45 -46.51 -20.80
N LYS A 727 -3.90 -47.71 -20.63
CA LYS A 727 -4.53 -48.81 -19.87
C LYS A 727 -5.94 -49.20 -20.34
N PHE A 728 -6.31 -48.84 -21.58
CA PHE A 728 -7.60 -49.19 -22.18
C PHE A 728 -7.97 -50.67 -22.03
N GLU A 729 -7.03 -51.58 -22.32
CA GLU A 729 -7.32 -53.01 -22.26
C GLU A 729 -7.52 -53.50 -20.82
N GLU A 730 -6.73 -53.01 -19.87
CA GLU A 730 -6.91 -53.30 -18.44
C GLU A 730 -8.29 -52.83 -17.97
N LYS A 731 -8.69 -51.61 -18.39
CA LYS A 731 -9.98 -51.03 -18.05
C LYS A 731 -11.13 -51.86 -18.58
N ILE A 732 -11.12 -52.17 -19.87
CA ILE A 732 -12.17 -52.95 -20.52
C ILE A 732 -12.19 -54.39 -20.00
N GLU A 733 -11.05 -54.99 -19.67
CA GLU A 733 -11.02 -56.30 -19.00
C GLU A 733 -11.69 -56.24 -17.61
N SER A 734 -11.41 -55.19 -16.83
CA SER A 734 -12.03 -54.99 -15.51
C SER A 734 -13.55 -54.86 -15.61
N ILE A 735 -14.02 -54.04 -16.56
CA ILE A 735 -15.46 -53.88 -16.83
C ILE A 735 -16.09 -55.21 -17.28
N SER A 736 -15.41 -55.95 -18.16
CA SER A 736 -15.86 -57.26 -18.65
C SER A 736 -16.07 -58.28 -17.54
N LYS A 737 -15.31 -58.19 -16.43
CA LYS A 737 -15.45 -59.07 -15.25
C LYS A 737 -16.68 -58.73 -14.40
N LYS A 738 -17.15 -57.47 -14.41
CA LYS A 738 -18.34 -57.04 -13.66
C LYS A 738 -19.66 -57.29 -14.38
N SER A 739 -19.66 -57.48 -15.70
CA SER A 739 -20.87 -57.78 -16.47
C SER A 739 -21.43 -59.17 -16.11
N VAL A 740 -22.61 -59.22 -15.47
CA VAL A 740 -23.24 -60.45 -14.95
C VAL A 740 -24.18 -61.12 -15.98
N ILE A 741 -24.38 -60.51 -17.15
CA ILE A 741 -25.34 -60.94 -18.18
C ILE A 741 -24.70 -61.96 -19.17
N SER A 742 -25.50 -62.80 -19.81
CA SER A 742 -25.06 -63.83 -20.79
C SER A 742 -24.35 -63.29 -22.03
N GLU A 743 -24.59 -62.02 -22.38
CA GLU A 743 -23.79 -61.26 -23.35
C GLU A 743 -23.06 -60.15 -22.61
N ASN A 744 -21.73 -60.25 -22.61
CA ASN A 744 -20.84 -59.33 -21.93
C ASN A 744 -20.87 -57.95 -22.62
N ALA A 745 -21.02 -56.85 -21.88
CA ALA A 745 -21.13 -55.49 -22.47
C ALA A 745 -19.94 -55.12 -23.37
N VAL A 746 -18.73 -55.61 -23.06
CA VAL A 746 -17.52 -55.43 -23.89
C VAL A 746 -17.60 -56.25 -25.17
N GLU A 747 -18.15 -57.45 -25.10
CA GLU A 747 -18.33 -58.31 -26.26
C GLU A 747 -19.32 -57.67 -27.25
N LYS A 748 -20.44 -57.15 -26.74
CA LYS A 748 -21.40 -56.37 -27.52
C LYS A 748 -20.77 -55.14 -28.16
N LEU A 749 -19.93 -54.38 -27.45
CA LEU A 749 -19.24 -53.22 -28.04
C LEU A 749 -18.39 -53.63 -29.25
N ILE A 750 -17.64 -54.72 -29.15
CA ILE A 750 -16.79 -55.21 -30.25
C ILE A 750 -17.66 -55.69 -31.41
N GLU A 751 -18.75 -56.43 -31.14
CA GLU A 751 -19.70 -56.86 -32.16
C GLU A 751 -20.32 -55.67 -32.91
N LYS A 752 -20.77 -54.65 -32.17
CA LYS A 752 -21.32 -53.41 -32.75
C LYS A 752 -20.28 -52.62 -33.52
N SER A 753 -19.05 -52.56 -33.05
CA SER A 753 -17.95 -51.95 -33.81
C SER A 753 -17.69 -52.66 -35.14
N ILE A 754 -17.92 -53.97 -35.21
CA ILE A 754 -17.83 -54.75 -36.46
C ILE A 754 -19.05 -54.52 -37.36
N ASP A 755 -20.24 -54.37 -36.78
CA ASP A 755 -21.46 -53.97 -37.50
C ASP A 755 -21.23 -52.64 -38.25
N ASP A 756 -20.63 -51.67 -37.56
CA ASP A 756 -20.36 -50.30 -38.02
C ASP A 756 -19.33 -50.21 -39.17
N ILE A 757 -18.55 -51.27 -39.45
CA ILE A 757 -17.56 -51.31 -40.55
C ILE A 757 -18.27 -51.14 -41.90
N LYS A 758 -17.93 -50.07 -42.63
CA LYS A 758 -18.47 -49.75 -43.97
C LYS A 758 -17.49 -50.10 -45.09
N ASP A 759 -16.19 -50.00 -44.84
CA ASP A 759 -15.16 -50.22 -45.86
C ASP A 759 -13.86 -50.89 -45.35
N SER A 760 -12.86 -51.02 -46.23
CA SER A 760 -11.56 -51.61 -45.89
C SER A 760 -10.72 -50.77 -44.92
N LYS A 761 -10.95 -49.45 -44.84
CA LYS A 761 -10.27 -48.58 -43.88
C LYS A 761 -10.76 -48.90 -42.47
N ASP A 762 -12.06 -49.08 -42.29
CA ASP A 762 -12.65 -49.48 -41.00
C ASP A 762 -12.14 -50.87 -40.55
N ILE A 763 -12.03 -51.83 -41.49
CA ILE A 763 -11.40 -53.13 -41.22
C ILE A 763 -9.97 -52.95 -40.71
N THR A 764 -9.22 -52.01 -41.28
CA THR A 764 -7.83 -51.73 -40.87
C THR A 764 -7.78 -51.13 -39.47
N VAL A 765 -8.71 -50.23 -39.12
CA VAL A 765 -8.82 -49.66 -37.77
C VAL A 765 -9.04 -50.77 -36.73
N VAL A 766 -10.07 -51.62 -36.90
CA VAL A 766 -10.34 -52.70 -35.94
C VAL A 766 -9.18 -53.70 -35.87
N LYS A 767 -8.59 -54.03 -37.02
CA LYS A 767 -7.40 -54.88 -37.11
C LYS A 767 -6.24 -54.32 -36.27
N ASP A 768 -5.94 -53.03 -36.40
CA ASP A 768 -4.84 -52.40 -35.68
C ASP A 768 -5.10 -52.33 -34.17
N ILE A 769 -6.35 -52.11 -33.74
CA ILE A 769 -6.75 -52.15 -32.32
C ILE A 769 -6.51 -53.55 -31.73
N ILE A 770 -7.03 -54.59 -32.38
CA ILE A 770 -6.88 -55.98 -31.91
C ILE A 770 -5.41 -56.42 -31.94
N LYS A 771 -4.64 -55.99 -32.94
CA LYS A 771 -3.21 -56.30 -33.07
C LYS A 771 -2.38 -55.65 -31.96
N LYS A 772 -2.65 -54.38 -31.64
CA LYS A 772 -2.00 -53.65 -30.54
C LYS A 772 -2.47 -54.15 -29.17
N GLY A 773 -3.70 -54.62 -29.07
CA GLY A 773 -4.26 -55.26 -27.88
C GLY A 773 -3.50 -56.52 -27.47
N GLY A 774 -3.51 -56.81 -26.19
CA GLY A 774 -2.97 -57.97 -25.50
C GLY A 774 -3.83 -59.23 -25.65
N GLU A 775 -3.75 -60.12 -24.66
CA GLU A 775 -4.40 -61.43 -24.71
C GLU A 775 -5.93 -61.31 -24.59
N PHE A 776 -6.43 -60.33 -23.84
CA PHE A 776 -7.84 -60.18 -23.56
C PHE A 776 -8.63 -59.89 -24.85
N LEU A 777 -8.24 -58.87 -25.61
CA LEU A 777 -8.91 -58.50 -26.87
C LEU A 777 -8.79 -59.60 -27.92
N SER A 778 -7.61 -60.23 -28.01
CA SER A 778 -7.35 -61.37 -28.90
C SER A 778 -8.27 -62.56 -28.59
N LYS A 779 -8.55 -62.81 -27.31
CA LYS A 779 -9.48 -63.87 -26.88
C LYS A 779 -10.91 -63.49 -27.22
N LYS A 780 -11.31 -62.25 -26.96
CA LYS A 780 -12.68 -61.77 -27.20
C LYS A 780 -13.07 -61.81 -28.67
N ILE A 781 -12.20 -61.37 -29.59
CA ILE A 781 -12.51 -61.42 -31.03
C ILE A 781 -12.72 -62.86 -31.54
N VAL A 782 -11.98 -63.84 -31.00
CA VAL A 782 -12.16 -65.27 -31.34
C VAL A 782 -13.42 -65.86 -30.71
N GLU A 783 -13.82 -65.38 -29.54
CA GLU A 783 -15.08 -65.77 -28.90
C GLU A 783 -16.28 -65.27 -29.72
N ILE A 784 -16.24 -64.01 -30.15
CA ILE A 784 -17.24 -63.38 -31.03
C ILE A 784 -17.33 -64.14 -32.35
N ASP A 785 -16.19 -64.37 -33.04
CA ASP A 785 -16.13 -65.10 -34.30
C ASP A 785 -16.91 -66.43 -34.26
N LYS A 786 -16.81 -67.18 -33.14
CA LYS A 786 -17.48 -68.47 -32.98
C LYS A 786 -18.99 -68.37 -32.82
N LYS A 787 -19.50 -67.23 -32.33
CA LYS A 787 -20.92 -66.98 -32.09
C LYS A 787 -21.60 -66.34 -33.30
N THR A 788 -20.87 -65.55 -34.09
CA THR A 788 -21.39 -64.82 -35.26
C THR A 788 -21.72 -65.76 -36.43
N LYS A 789 -22.90 -65.59 -37.06
CA LYS A 789 -23.38 -66.45 -38.17
C LYS A 789 -23.76 -65.70 -39.47
N ASN A 790 -23.55 -64.39 -39.56
CA ASN A 790 -24.06 -63.51 -40.63
C ASN A 790 -22.92 -62.73 -41.35
N GLU A 791 -23.24 -61.63 -42.05
CA GLU A 791 -22.30 -60.79 -42.82
C GLU A 791 -21.04 -60.37 -42.04
N ASN A 792 -21.17 -60.18 -40.73
CA ASN A 792 -20.06 -59.85 -39.84
C ASN A 792 -19.02 -60.96 -39.72
N LYS A 793 -19.40 -62.23 -39.94
CA LYS A 793 -18.47 -63.36 -39.99
C LYS A 793 -17.40 -63.13 -41.06
N SER A 794 -17.79 -62.58 -42.21
CA SER A 794 -16.86 -62.25 -43.29
C SER A 794 -15.93 -61.08 -42.93
N LYS A 795 -16.44 -60.08 -42.20
CA LYS A 795 -15.65 -58.94 -41.71
C LYS A 795 -14.62 -59.41 -40.67
N ILE A 796 -15.02 -60.25 -39.72
CA ILE A 796 -14.15 -60.84 -38.68
C ILE A 796 -13.07 -61.72 -39.31
N SER A 797 -13.42 -62.59 -40.26
CA SER A 797 -12.43 -63.40 -41.00
C SER A 797 -11.38 -62.52 -41.69
N LYS A 798 -11.79 -61.43 -42.35
CA LYS A 798 -10.84 -60.50 -42.98
C LYS A 798 -9.92 -59.82 -41.96
N ILE A 799 -10.44 -59.40 -40.81
CA ILE A 799 -9.64 -58.82 -39.72
C ILE A 799 -8.59 -59.84 -39.24
N LEU A 800 -9.03 -61.06 -38.91
CA LEU A 800 -8.15 -62.13 -38.41
C LEU A 800 -7.11 -62.54 -39.46
N ASP A 801 -7.50 -62.73 -40.72
CA ASP A 801 -6.60 -63.09 -41.81
C ASP A 801 -5.52 -62.03 -42.02
N ASN A 802 -5.87 -60.74 -41.91
CA ASN A 802 -4.92 -59.64 -42.04
C ASN A 802 -3.95 -59.60 -40.85
N ILE A 803 -4.41 -59.83 -39.62
CA ILE A 803 -3.53 -59.95 -38.44
C ILE A 803 -2.58 -61.14 -38.61
N ILE A 804 -3.08 -62.29 -39.07
CA ILE A 804 -2.28 -63.52 -39.26
C ILE A 804 -1.18 -63.31 -40.30
N LYS A 805 -1.47 -62.57 -41.37
CA LYS A 805 -0.49 -62.24 -42.42
C LYS A 805 0.57 -61.25 -41.96
N GLU A 806 0.19 -60.23 -41.17
CA GLU A 806 1.11 -59.16 -40.76
C GLU A 806 1.90 -59.47 -39.48
N ASP A 807 1.36 -60.27 -38.56
CA ASP A 807 2.03 -60.62 -37.30
C ASP A 807 1.85 -62.12 -36.96
N PRO A 808 2.76 -62.97 -37.46
CA PRO A 808 2.75 -64.40 -37.19
C PRO A 808 2.94 -64.77 -35.70
N LYS A 809 3.48 -63.86 -34.86
CA LYS A 809 3.63 -64.08 -33.41
C LYS A 809 2.30 -63.84 -32.70
N LYS A 810 1.62 -62.73 -33.01
CA LYS A 810 0.25 -62.46 -32.55
C LYS A 810 -0.72 -63.53 -33.04
N ALA A 811 -0.55 -64.01 -34.27
CA ALA A 811 -1.27 -65.16 -34.82
C ALA A 811 -1.13 -66.41 -33.94
N LYS A 812 0.04 -66.68 -33.36
CA LYS A 812 0.22 -67.82 -32.44
C LYS A 812 -0.54 -67.63 -31.12
N GLU A 813 -0.70 -66.40 -30.61
CA GLU A 813 -1.54 -66.12 -29.42
C GLU A 813 -3.02 -66.35 -29.72
N ILE A 814 -3.48 -65.87 -30.88
CA ILE A 814 -4.85 -66.05 -31.39
C ILE A 814 -5.15 -67.54 -31.69
N ILE A 815 -4.20 -68.26 -32.30
CA ILE A 815 -4.35 -69.67 -32.76
C ILE A 815 -4.03 -70.70 -31.66
N LYS A 816 -3.16 -70.44 -30.67
CA LYS A 816 -2.80 -71.42 -29.60
C LYS A 816 -4.01 -71.94 -28.82
N LYS A 817 -5.16 -71.26 -28.87
CA LYS A 817 -6.41 -71.70 -28.22
C LYS A 817 -7.39 -72.44 -29.12
N GLU A 818 -7.25 -72.44 -30.46
CA GLU A 818 -8.01 -73.37 -31.30
C GLU A 818 -7.66 -74.83 -30.94
N LYS A 819 -6.38 -75.11 -30.73
CA LYS A 819 -5.91 -76.45 -30.32
C LYS A 819 -6.29 -76.85 -28.89
N LYS A 820 -6.47 -75.91 -27.95
CA LYS A 820 -6.75 -76.23 -26.54
C LYS A 820 -8.19 -76.76 -26.31
N LYS A 821 -9.16 -76.43 -27.17
CA LYS A 821 -10.53 -77.01 -27.13
C LYS A 821 -10.72 -78.22 -28.06
N GLU A 822 -9.96 -78.36 -29.16
CA GLU A 822 -9.94 -79.63 -29.90
C GLU A 822 -9.41 -80.81 -29.06
N ILE A 823 -8.51 -80.53 -28.11
CA ILE A 823 -7.98 -81.55 -27.20
C ILE A 823 -8.99 -81.94 -26.10
N GLN A 824 -9.90 -81.05 -25.68
CA GLN A 824 -10.99 -81.41 -24.75
C GLN A 824 -12.17 -82.12 -25.43
N LYS A 825 -12.41 -81.90 -26.73
CA LYS A 825 -13.37 -82.73 -27.50
C LYS A 825 -12.80 -84.09 -27.92
N LYS A 826 -11.48 -84.32 -27.84
CA LYS A 826 -10.83 -85.59 -28.20
C LYS A 826 -10.50 -86.52 -27.02
N ILE A 827 -10.88 -86.21 -25.78
CA ILE A 827 -10.68 -87.11 -24.63
C ILE A 827 -11.98 -87.28 -23.83
N LYS A 828 -12.89 -88.10 -24.37
CA LYS A 828 -13.51 -89.27 -23.70
C LYS A 828 -14.07 -90.20 -24.80
N LYS A 829 -13.32 -91.31 -24.95
CA LYS A 829 -13.32 -92.49 -25.87
C LYS A 829 -14.68 -93.21 -26.06
N PRO A 830 -14.87 -94.19 -27.00
CA PRO A 830 -13.88 -95.15 -27.56
C PRO A 830 -13.95 -95.49 -29.08
N LYS A 831 -12.94 -96.22 -29.57
CA LYS A 831 -12.97 -96.95 -30.85
C LYS A 831 -13.66 -98.31 -30.64
N LYS A 832 -14.66 -98.56 -31.50
CA LYS A 832 -15.23 -99.82 -32.02
C LYS A 832 -15.35 -101.04 -31.09
N ILE A 833 -16.58 -101.54 -30.98
CA ILE A 833 -16.88 -102.98 -30.91
C ILE A 833 -17.17 -103.45 -32.34
N ILE A 834 -16.52 -104.54 -32.75
CA ILE A 834 -17.07 -105.51 -33.70
C ILE A 834 -17.50 -106.69 -32.81
N GLU A 835 -18.76 -107.11 -32.96
CA GLU A 835 -19.41 -108.40 -32.63
C GLU A 835 -18.51 -109.52 -32.04
N ILE A 836 -18.88 -110.35 -31.03
CA ILE A 836 -20.17 -110.95 -30.62
C ILE A 836 -20.06 -111.55 -29.18
N LYS A 837 -21.23 -111.65 -28.50
CA LYS A 837 -21.72 -112.62 -27.46
C LYS A 837 -21.68 -112.32 -25.94
N ASP A 838 -22.90 -112.43 -25.40
CA ASP A 838 -23.38 -113.02 -24.13
C ASP A 838 -23.40 -112.24 -22.79
N VAL A 839 -24.66 -112.05 -22.33
CA VAL A 839 -25.22 -112.40 -21.00
C VAL A 839 -25.27 -111.34 -19.85
N ILE A 840 -26.52 -110.86 -19.63
CA ILE A 840 -27.32 -110.80 -18.38
C ILE A 840 -27.05 -109.75 -17.27
N ASP A 841 -28.10 -108.93 -17.10
CA ASP A 841 -28.83 -108.42 -15.91
C ASP A 841 -28.28 -107.48 -14.83
N THR A 842 -29.05 -106.37 -14.69
CA THR A 842 -29.64 -105.79 -13.46
C THR A 842 -28.68 -105.19 -12.42
N ASN A 843 -29.02 -104.21 -11.57
CA ASN A 843 -30.17 -103.36 -11.28
C ASN A 843 -29.68 -102.28 -10.29
N ILE A 844 -30.45 -101.18 -10.17
CA ILE A 844 -30.77 -100.43 -8.93
C ILE A 844 -29.57 -99.71 -8.24
N SER A 845 -29.52 -98.38 -8.26
CA SER A 845 -30.21 -97.40 -7.37
C SER A 845 -29.54 -97.17 -6.02
N ALA A 846 -29.95 -96.07 -5.40
CA ALA A 846 -29.16 -95.00 -4.81
C ALA A 846 -29.28 -94.92 -3.28
N ASN A 847 -28.45 -94.06 -2.68
CA ASN A 847 -28.92 -92.86 -1.99
C ASN A 847 -27.81 -91.83 -1.89
#